data_AF-A0A4S4B4A8-F1
#
_entry.id   AF-A0A4S4B4A8-F1
#
_cell.length_a   1.000
_cell.length_b   1.000
_cell.length_c   1.000
_cell.angle_alpha   90.00
_cell.angle_beta   90.00
_cell.angle_gamma   90.00
#
_symmetry.space_group_name_H-M   'P 1'
#
loop_
_entity.id
_entity.type
_entity.pdbx_description
1 polymer ?
#
loop_
_entity_poly.entity_id
_entity_poly.type
_entity_poly.pdbx_seq_one_letter_code
_entity_poly.pdbx_strand_id
1 'polypeptide(L)'
;MDQAALPRAGSLCAATGRTGRFVLRHAWHEIGQWRTVPVERGDFPFAYALRTHAISAAVLGRLAGRRPVRARMLQPAAEAVFPPAGQRAQGPFPHPRTGRRPAVGAGRHPVPCPGLYHQPVHACGSRQTVDPHACPLVPGGIHRLCRHGTDSYRNLACAAAVAWRRRHRIRAGAGRRPRLWQPHRRSAVVRSDRCALVRHHQQRPRPCQKGIVMMLLSRLALALLSVLALAKILPGYVEQVFPRDYETVLIAYSADQERLIFKHYRGGNWSYSDDRGNRLTEDEMRAALPFAHIRELERLGRLPDEVAGWPFDPEAAARHGTRMRLTPRQLDKPDFSLYTLMESVPGVKGLETPPDLFRMTDRIEFIDAASNRIDEDKSRRFSRALAAAGFTHPARLVGDNASTLKSYDNGALLVDAQWRVFHLWQVNGEPRVTRTDTILPPSVLAIRVLQPPSREYHGIVIFPDQLLLLDWENHIPHRLPLDGHRPAAESFSAEETPLHWEFSHARNETGVRKFVLADRQLNPLLRHTWHEGDADAGKRAIRANSMGLLFPFRLEFHIDENTQRSLYFSTFGAPWPATLAGIAAALCAYILWCRRRHGCLPHGLDLLFVLLTGWFGAITLAVLGPLMRRCPDLPISG
;
A
#
# COMPACT_ATOMS: atom_id res chain seq x y z
N MET A 1 -47.62 33.92 -14.45
CA MET A 1 -47.58 34.96 -15.51
C MET A 1 -46.29 35.74 -15.27
N ASP A 2 -45.26 35.72 -16.10
CA ASP A 2 -45.04 35.12 -17.40
C ASP A 2 -43.54 34.85 -17.63
N GLN A 3 -43.28 34.06 -18.66
CA GLN A 3 -42.04 33.37 -19.01
C GLN A 3 -40.96 34.23 -19.69
N ALA A 4 -39.73 33.74 -19.54
CA ALA A 4 -38.66 33.58 -20.55
C ALA A 4 -38.02 34.81 -21.25
N ALA A 5 -36.69 34.93 -21.11
CA ALA A 5 -35.74 34.83 -22.24
C ALA A 5 -34.27 34.77 -21.76
N LEU A 6 -33.51 33.84 -22.35
CA LEU A 6 -32.04 33.68 -22.30
C LEU A 6 -31.31 34.87 -22.96
N PRO A 7 -29.99 35.03 -22.70
CA PRO A 7 -29.05 34.68 -23.76
C PRO A 7 -27.82 33.86 -23.32
N ARG A 8 -27.26 33.17 -24.32
CA ARG A 8 -26.14 32.22 -24.25
C ARG A 8 -24.76 32.92 -24.41
N ALA A 9 -23.79 32.27 -23.76
CA ALA A 9 -22.42 31.98 -24.20
C ALA A 9 -21.34 33.09 -24.16
N GLY A 10 -20.29 32.80 -23.40
CA GLY A 10 -18.99 33.47 -23.51
C GLY A 10 -18.01 33.22 -22.35
N SER A 11 -17.93 32.01 -21.77
CA SER A 11 -16.89 31.72 -20.76
C SER A 11 -15.69 31.02 -21.39
N LEU A 12 -14.56 31.74 -21.48
CA LEU A 12 -13.23 31.16 -21.69
C LEU A 12 -12.94 30.14 -20.58
N CYS A 13 -12.79 28.87 -20.95
CA CYS A 13 -12.23 27.85 -20.07
C CYS A 13 -10.73 28.09 -19.88
N ALA A 14 -10.33 28.50 -18.68
CA ALA A 14 -8.98 28.26 -18.18
C ALA A 14 -8.83 26.76 -17.91
N ALA A 15 -8.09 26.07 -18.79
CA ALA A 15 -7.76 24.67 -18.66
C ALA A 15 -6.74 24.48 -17.52
N THR A 16 -7.23 24.13 -16.33
CA THR A 16 -6.39 23.60 -15.24
C THR A 16 -6.13 22.11 -15.51
N GLY A 17 -4.85 21.74 -15.45
CA GLY A 17 -4.33 20.44 -15.85
C GLY A 17 -5.01 19.27 -15.12
N ARG A 18 -5.71 18.43 -15.88
CA ARG A 18 -6.18 17.11 -15.42
C ARG A 18 -5.12 16.06 -15.77
N THR A 19 -4.49 15.49 -14.75
CA THR A 19 -3.82 14.20 -14.85
C THR A 19 -4.88 13.10 -14.92
N GLY A 20 -5.10 12.56 -16.13
CA GLY A 20 -6.10 11.51 -16.37
C GLY A 20 -5.51 10.13 -16.10
N ARG A 21 -6.08 9.37 -15.15
CA ARG A 21 -5.97 7.91 -15.14
C ARG A 21 -6.96 7.37 -16.18
N PHE A 22 -6.47 6.65 -17.19
CA PHE A 22 -7.32 5.93 -18.13
C PHE A 22 -7.38 4.45 -17.73
N VAL A 23 -8.58 3.89 -17.70
CA VAL A 23 -8.84 2.50 -17.29
C VAL A 23 -9.30 1.70 -18.50
N LEU A 24 -8.55 0.66 -18.86
CA LEU A 24 -9.01 -0.41 -19.75
C LEU A 24 -9.61 -1.52 -18.88
N ARG A 25 -10.94 -1.53 -18.74
CA ARG A 25 -11.65 -2.68 -18.14
C ARG A 25 -11.93 -3.70 -19.24
N HIS A 26 -11.29 -4.85 -19.20
CA HIS A 26 -11.73 -5.99 -20.00
C HIS A 26 -12.85 -6.73 -19.26
N ALA A 27 -14.04 -6.75 -19.84
CA ALA A 27 -15.09 -7.69 -19.46
C ALA A 27 -14.77 -9.04 -20.11
N TRP A 28 -14.27 -9.99 -19.32
CA TRP A 28 -14.31 -11.41 -19.65
C TRP A 28 -15.37 -12.05 -18.77
N HIS A 29 -16.61 -12.06 -19.26
CA HIS A 29 -17.65 -12.96 -18.76
C HIS A 29 -17.83 -14.06 -19.82
N GLU A 30 -17.86 -15.30 -19.33
CA GLU A 30 -18.13 -16.54 -20.06
C GLU A 30 -16.97 -17.12 -20.89
N ILE A 31 -16.41 -18.23 -20.40
CA ILE A 31 -16.31 -19.53 -21.08
C ILE A 31 -15.78 -20.57 -20.08
N GLY A 32 -16.55 -21.64 -19.89
CA GLY A 32 -16.03 -23.02 -19.87
C GLY A 32 -15.48 -23.58 -18.56
N GLN A 33 -16.27 -24.49 -17.98
CA GLN A 33 -15.88 -25.48 -16.97
C GLN A 33 -14.51 -26.12 -17.25
N TRP A 34 -13.63 -26.16 -16.24
CA TRP A 34 -12.49 -27.08 -16.20
C TRP A 34 -12.56 -27.94 -14.95
N ARG A 35 -12.74 -29.25 -15.17
CA ARG A 35 -12.60 -30.30 -14.16
C ARG A 35 -11.19 -30.28 -13.60
N THR A 36 -11.08 -30.24 -12.28
CA THR A 36 -9.82 -30.36 -11.53
C THR A 36 -9.28 -31.80 -11.63
N VAL A 37 -8.05 -31.95 -12.11
CA VAL A 37 -7.24 -33.16 -11.94
C VAL A 37 -6.30 -32.91 -10.74
N PRO A 38 -6.15 -33.85 -9.79
CA PRO A 38 -5.31 -33.64 -8.62
C PRO A 38 -3.82 -33.72 -9.00
N VAL A 39 -3.02 -32.74 -8.58
CA VAL A 39 -1.56 -32.79 -8.66
C VAL A 39 -1.02 -33.05 -7.25
N GLU A 40 -0.26 -34.14 -7.15
CA GLU A 40 0.41 -34.62 -5.95
C GLU A 40 1.49 -33.65 -5.44
N ARG A 41 1.68 -33.67 -4.11
CA ARG A 41 2.71 -32.93 -3.37
C ARG A 41 4.10 -33.30 -3.84
N GLY A 42 4.90 -32.29 -4.20
CA GLY A 42 6.34 -32.41 -4.42
C GLY A 42 7.07 -31.25 -3.75
N ASP A 43 7.83 -31.55 -2.70
CA ASP A 43 8.75 -30.64 -2.02
C ASP A 43 9.86 -30.16 -2.96
N PHE A 44 10.08 -28.83 -3.05
CA PHE A 44 11.30 -28.27 -3.64
C PHE A 44 11.82 -27.08 -2.80
N PRO A 45 13.11 -27.05 -2.45
CA PRO A 45 13.66 -26.09 -1.49
C PRO A 45 14.14 -24.78 -2.12
N PHE A 46 13.96 -23.71 -1.34
CA PHE A 46 14.58 -22.39 -1.44
C PHE A 46 16.12 -22.47 -1.43
N ALA A 47 16.79 -22.15 -2.55
CA ALA A 47 18.21 -21.78 -2.56
C ALA A 47 18.64 -21.10 -3.88
N TYR A 48 18.24 -19.85 -4.12
CA TYR A 48 18.84 -19.03 -5.19
C TYR A 48 18.83 -17.53 -4.84
N ALA A 49 19.54 -17.15 -3.77
CA ALA A 49 19.68 -15.73 -3.39
C ALA A 49 21.07 -15.31 -2.86
N LEU A 50 22.09 -16.19 -2.88
CA LEU A 50 23.39 -15.92 -2.24
C LEU A 50 24.63 -16.02 -3.15
N ARG A 51 24.47 -16.07 -4.48
CA ARG A 51 25.61 -16.11 -5.44
C ARG A 51 25.92 -14.82 -6.18
N THR A 52 25.15 -13.75 -6.01
CA THR A 52 25.36 -12.48 -6.72
C THR A 52 26.16 -11.43 -5.95
N HIS A 53 26.49 -11.65 -4.68
CA HIS A 53 27.28 -10.70 -3.88
C HIS A 53 28.79 -11.01 -3.77
N ALA A 54 29.28 -12.15 -4.27
CA ALA A 54 30.71 -12.49 -4.21
C ALA A 54 31.52 -12.03 -5.43
N ILE A 55 30.86 -11.62 -6.53
CA ILE A 55 31.55 -11.21 -7.77
C ILE A 55 31.82 -9.69 -7.80
N SER A 56 31.06 -8.87 -7.08
CA SER A 56 31.26 -7.41 -7.05
C SER A 56 32.47 -6.95 -6.24
N ALA A 57 32.93 -7.73 -5.25
CA ALA A 57 34.08 -7.36 -4.41
C ALA A 57 35.45 -7.61 -5.07
N ALA A 58 35.53 -8.54 -6.04
CA ALA A 58 36.79 -8.86 -6.72
C ALA A 58 37.11 -7.91 -7.89
N VAL A 59 36.12 -7.15 -8.39
CA VAL A 59 36.28 -6.22 -9.52
C VAL A 59 36.58 -4.78 -9.04
N LEU A 60 36.14 -4.39 -7.85
CA LEU A 60 36.40 -3.05 -7.27
C LEU A 60 37.76 -2.93 -6.57
N GLY A 61 38.44 -4.03 -6.26
CA GLY A 61 39.76 -4.04 -5.60
C GLY A 61 40.97 -3.74 -6.51
N ARG A 62 40.78 -3.54 -7.82
CA ARG A 62 41.89 -3.32 -8.78
C ARG A 62 42.06 -1.88 -9.29
N LEU A 63 41.25 -0.91 -8.83
CA LEU A 63 41.32 0.48 -9.32
C LEU A 63 41.73 1.54 -8.29
N ALA A 64 42.02 1.18 -7.04
CA ALA A 64 42.45 2.15 -6.02
C ALA A 64 43.91 1.93 -5.62
N GLY A 65 44.84 2.26 -6.51
CA GLY A 65 46.26 2.39 -6.19
C GLY A 65 46.61 3.85 -5.91
N ARG A 66 46.65 4.26 -4.63
CA ARG A 66 47.45 5.40 -4.13
C ARG A 66 47.55 5.33 -2.59
N ARG A 67 48.79 5.46 -2.09
CA ARG A 67 49.21 5.30 -0.69
C ARG A 67 48.58 6.36 0.24
N PRO A 68 48.25 6.04 1.50
CA PRO A 68 47.93 7.05 2.50
C PRO A 68 49.19 7.55 3.23
N VAL A 69 49.27 8.87 3.41
CA VAL A 69 50.24 9.56 4.27
C VAL A 69 49.65 9.62 5.68
N ARG A 70 50.48 9.30 6.68
CA ARG A 70 50.18 9.36 8.12
C ARG A 70 49.88 10.79 8.56
N ALA A 71 48.80 10.99 9.31
CA ALA A 71 48.66 12.11 10.23
C ALA A 71 48.12 11.62 11.58
N ARG A 72 48.67 12.21 12.63
CA ARG A 72 48.86 11.70 13.99
C ARG A 72 47.70 12.15 14.89
N MET A 73 47.19 11.23 15.71
CA MET A 73 46.28 11.52 16.83
C MET A 73 46.91 12.50 17.82
N LEU A 74 46.13 13.47 18.30
CA LEU A 74 46.31 14.18 19.56
C LEU A 74 44.94 14.40 20.21
N GLN A 75 44.67 13.68 21.31
CA GLN A 75 43.89 14.17 22.44
C GLN A 75 44.75 15.22 23.20
N PRO A 76 44.17 16.21 23.89
CA PRO A 76 43.80 16.08 25.33
C PRO A 76 42.58 16.99 25.68
N ALA A 77 42.08 17.21 26.89
CA ALA A 77 42.16 16.66 28.26
C ALA A 77 40.93 17.19 29.02
N ALA A 78 40.59 16.53 30.12
CA ALA A 78 39.71 17.03 31.17
C ALA A 78 40.46 18.01 32.08
N GLU A 79 39.77 19.03 32.59
CA GLU A 79 40.22 19.80 33.77
C GLU A 79 39.00 20.31 34.56
N ALA A 80 39.14 20.26 35.88
CA ALA A 80 38.15 20.60 36.89
C ALA A 80 38.45 21.97 37.54
N VAL A 81 37.57 22.38 38.49
CA VAL A 81 37.77 23.34 39.61
C VAL A 81 37.02 24.71 39.52
N PHE A 82 35.85 24.76 40.19
CA PHE A 82 35.32 25.70 41.22
C PHE A 82 35.34 27.26 41.09
N PRO A 83 34.55 28.03 41.91
CA PRO A 83 33.81 29.24 41.52
C PRO A 83 34.37 30.53 42.18
N PRO A 84 33.63 31.66 42.13
CA PRO A 84 33.30 32.33 43.39
C PRO A 84 31.90 32.96 43.48
N ALA A 85 31.56 33.29 44.73
CA ALA A 85 30.31 33.79 45.25
C ALA A 85 30.21 35.34 45.31
N GLY A 86 28.98 35.84 45.55
CA GLY A 86 28.66 37.15 46.14
C GLY A 86 27.57 37.91 45.37
N GLN A 87 26.55 38.56 45.95
CA GLN A 87 26.14 38.85 47.33
C GLN A 87 24.64 39.24 47.34
N ARG A 88 23.96 38.86 48.45
CA ARG A 88 22.87 39.50 49.24
C ARG A 88 22.01 40.65 48.64
N ALA A 89 20.68 40.57 48.84
CA ALA A 89 19.89 41.33 49.86
C ALA A 89 18.37 41.01 49.73
N GLN A 90 17.74 40.44 50.76
CA GLN A 90 16.77 41.07 51.70
C GLN A 90 15.30 41.15 51.18
N GLY A 91 14.37 40.58 51.97
CA GLY A 91 12.90 40.47 51.72
C GLY A 91 12.10 41.76 51.94
N PRO A 92 10.82 41.76 52.43
CA PRO A 92 9.96 40.66 52.91
C PRO A 92 8.50 40.65 52.36
N PHE A 93 7.74 39.63 52.80
CA PHE A 93 6.26 39.47 52.80
C PHE A 93 5.47 40.74 53.21
N PRO A 94 4.19 40.89 52.80
CA PRO A 94 3.07 40.39 53.63
C PRO A 94 1.76 39.94 52.89
N HIS A 95 1.14 38.87 53.41
CA HIS A 95 -0.33 38.76 53.57
C HIS A 95 -0.74 39.51 54.87
N PRO A 96 -2.02 39.78 55.28
CA PRO A 96 -3.31 39.17 54.86
C PRO A 96 -4.53 40.16 54.82
N ARG A 97 -5.76 39.66 54.56
CA ARG A 97 -7.05 39.92 55.28
C ARG A 97 -8.29 39.69 54.38
N THR A 98 -9.07 38.63 54.63
CA THR A 98 -10.35 38.57 55.41
C THR A 98 -11.52 39.38 54.86
N GLY A 99 -12.68 38.73 54.62
CA GLY A 99 -13.96 39.43 54.53
C GLY A 99 -15.18 38.70 53.96
N ARG A 100 -15.83 37.85 54.78
CA ARG A 100 -17.30 37.65 54.97
C ARG A 100 -18.26 37.33 53.79
N ARG A 101 -19.00 36.24 53.99
CA ARG A 101 -20.37 35.92 53.48
C ARG A 101 -21.44 36.93 53.99
N PRO A 102 -22.64 36.99 53.39
CA PRO A 102 -23.80 36.14 53.76
C PRO A 102 -24.46 35.49 52.50
N ALA A 103 -25.04 34.27 52.47
CA ALA A 103 -26.05 33.53 53.25
C ALA A 103 -27.53 33.86 52.92
N VAL A 104 -28.32 32.78 52.81
CA VAL A 104 -29.81 32.61 52.69
C VAL A 104 -30.34 32.50 51.23
N GLY A 105 -31.13 31.50 50.81
CA GLY A 105 -31.77 30.32 51.45
C GLY A 105 -32.18 29.31 50.34
N ALA A 106 -32.02 28.00 50.55
CA ALA A 106 -32.96 27.06 51.18
C ALA A 106 -34.15 26.62 50.28
N GLY A 107 -34.08 25.38 49.78
CA GLY A 107 -35.19 24.63 49.18
C GLY A 107 -34.84 23.13 49.13
N ARG A 108 -35.52 22.33 49.94
CA ARG A 108 -35.29 20.90 50.23
C ARG A 108 -36.00 19.97 49.23
N HIS A 109 -35.39 18.83 48.90
CA HIS A 109 -35.87 17.44 49.13
C HIS A 109 -35.19 16.42 48.16
N PRO A 110 -35.10 15.11 48.51
CA PRO A 110 -33.93 14.26 48.22
C PRO A 110 -34.19 12.98 47.39
N VAL A 111 -33.11 12.45 46.76
CA VAL A 111 -32.80 11.02 46.46
C VAL A 111 -33.62 10.35 45.32
N PRO A 112 -33.16 9.30 44.57
CA PRO A 112 -31.99 8.41 44.75
C PRO A 112 -31.06 8.15 43.54
N CYS A 113 -29.84 7.70 43.88
CA CYS A 113 -28.94 6.91 43.01
C CYS A 113 -29.41 5.44 42.89
N PRO A 114 -29.22 4.76 41.75
CA PRO A 114 -29.52 3.33 41.62
C PRO A 114 -28.37 2.45 42.13
N GLY A 115 -28.77 1.39 42.83
CA GLY A 115 -27.94 0.52 43.66
C GLY A 115 -27.15 -0.57 42.92
N LEU A 116 -26.01 -0.87 43.52
CA LEU A 116 -25.26 -2.12 43.42
C LEU A 116 -26.06 -3.26 44.08
N TYR A 117 -26.29 -4.33 43.33
CA TYR A 117 -26.83 -5.58 43.86
C TYR A 117 -25.69 -6.48 44.37
N HIS A 118 -25.59 -6.62 45.70
CA HIS A 118 -24.97 -7.76 46.36
C HIS A 118 -26.09 -8.56 47.05
N GLN A 119 -26.09 -9.88 46.89
CA GLN A 119 -26.83 -10.82 47.72
C GLN A 119 -25.92 -11.96 48.20
N PRO A 120 -26.28 -12.64 49.30
CA PRO A 120 -25.33 -12.98 50.35
C PRO A 120 -24.93 -14.46 50.42
N VAL A 121 -23.91 -14.68 51.26
CA VAL A 121 -23.33 -15.94 51.71
C VAL A 121 -24.35 -16.79 52.48
N HIS A 122 -24.42 -18.09 52.15
CA HIS A 122 -24.82 -19.14 53.09
C HIS A 122 -23.71 -20.19 53.18
N ALA A 123 -23.13 -20.32 54.37
CA ALA A 123 -22.29 -21.43 54.78
C ALA A 123 -23.15 -22.45 55.54
N CYS A 124 -23.04 -23.72 55.20
CA CYS A 124 -23.36 -24.83 56.11
C CYS A 124 -22.43 -25.99 55.77
N GLY A 125 -21.64 -26.42 56.75
CA GLY A 125 -20.71 -27.53 56.62
C GLY A 125 -21.33 -28.86 57.02
N SER A 126 -20.75 -29.93 56.49
CA SER A 126 -20.76 -31.26 57.12
C SER A 126 -19.51 -32.02 56.69
N ARG A 127 -18.72 -32.43 57.70
CA ARG A 127 -17.57 -33.36 57.60
C ARG A 127 -18.06 -34.80 57.45
N GLN A 128 -17.32 -35.62 56.70
CA GLN A 128 -16.87 -36.99 57.04
C GLN A 128 -16.04 -37.55 55.86
N THR A 129 -14.69 -37.57 55.95
CA THR A 129 -13.78 -38.69 56.36
C THR A 129 -13.36 -39.61 55.19
N VAL A 130 -12.06 -39.57 54.77
CA VAL A 130 -11.00 -40.61 55.02
C VAL A 130 -10.97 -41.63 53.85
N ASP A 131 -9.89 -41.96 53.12
CA ASP A 131 -8.43 -41.81 53.27
C ASP A 131 -7.69 -42.27 51.96
N PRO A 132 -6.36 -42.54 51.89
CA PRO A 132 -5.43 -41.77 51.06
C PRO A 132 -4.60 -42.65 50.10
N HIS A 133 -3.63 -42.04 49.39
CA HIS A 133 -2.30 -42.53 49.01
C HIS A 133 -1.73 -41.45 48.04
N ALA A 134 -0.50 -40.97 48.04
CA ALA A 134 0.70 -41.07 48.86
C ALA A 134 1.75 -40.25 48.07
N CYS A 135 2.18 -39.09 48.57
CA CYS A 135 3.48 -38.53 48.19
C CYS A 135 4.55 -39.16 49.09
N PRO A 136 5.82 -39.19 48.65
CA PRO A 136 6.74 -38.31 49.36
C PRO A 136 7.85 -37.65 48.51
N LEU A 137 8.11 -36.40 48.90
CA LEU A 137 9.41 -35.80 49.22
C LEU A 137 10.48 -35.58 48.13
N VAL A 138 10.75 -34.28 47.99
CA VAL A 138 11.98 -33.61 47.50
C VAL A 138 13.12 -33.77 48.52
N PRO A 139 14.39 -33.68 48.08
CA PRO A 139 15.29 -32.72 48.74
C PRO A 139 16.06 -31.84 47.74
N GLY A 140 16.27 -30.58 48.15
CA GLY A 140 16.97 -29.56 47.37
C GLY A 140 18.49 -29.65 47.43
N GLY A 141 19.15 -28.82 46.60
CA GLY A 141 20.60 -28.63 46.63
C GLY A 141 21.12 -27.83 45.44
N ILE A 142 21.54 -26.60 45.71
CA ILE A 142 22.15 -25.63 44.80
C ILE A 142 23.52 -26.11 44.32
N HIS A 143 23.82 -26.05 43.01
CA HIS A 143 25.14 -25.63 42.51
C HIS A 143 25.18 -25.28 41.00
N ARG A 144 25.93 -24.21 40.76
CA ARG A 144 26.39 -23.54 39.53
C ARG A 144 26.75 -24.38 38.29
N LEU A 145 26.63 -23.67 37.15
CA LEU A 145 27.45 -23.72 35.92
C LEU A 145 27.36 -24.99 35.05
N CYS A 146 26.77 -24.86 33.85
CA CYS A 146 27.52 -25.03 32.59
C CYS A 146 26.69 -24.63 31.36
N ARG A 147 27.31 -23.77 30.54
CA ARG A 147 26.96 -23.51 29.13
C ARG A 147 27.14 -24.80 28.34
N HIS A 148 26.15 -25.22 27.55
CA HIS A 148 26.39 -25.97 26.31
C HIS A 148 25.22 -25.74 25.35
N GLY A 149 25.52 -25.14 24.19
CA GLY A 149 24.53 -24.82 23.18
C GLY A 149 25.13 -24.19 21.92
N THR A 150 26.28 -24.68 21.47
CA THR A 150 26.83 -24.39 20.14
C THR A 150 27.60 -25.62 19.67
N ASP A 151 26.92 -26.56 19.02
CA ASP A 151 27.55 -27.49 18.06
C ASP A 151 26.45 -28.24 17.29
N SER A 152 25.97 -27.62 16.22
CA SER A 152 25.21 -28.31 15.15
C SER A 152 25.40 -27.69 13.76
N TYR A 153 26.45 -26.88 13.57
CA TYR A 153 26.79 -26.28 12.27
C TYR A 153 28.25 -26.51 11.85
N ARG A 154 28.77 -27.73 12.05
CA ARG A 154 30.08 -28.12 11.50
C ARG A 154 30.17 -29.49 10.82
N ASN A 155 29.11 -30.30 10.82
CA ASN A 155 29.16 -31.66 10.24
C ASN A 155 28.46 -31.84 8.87
N LEU A 156 27.97 -30.77 8.24
CA LEU A 156 27.40 -30.83 6.88
C LEU A 156 28.34 -30.30 5.77
N ALA A 157 29.48 -29.72 6.13
CA ALA A 157 30.45 -29.17 5.16
C ALA A 157 31.55 -30.16 4.75
N CYS A 158 31.73 -31.29 5.44
CA CYS A 158 32.76 -32.28 5.12
C CYS A 158 32.28 -33.50 4.30
N ALA A 159 30.96 -33.68 4.11
CA ALA A 159 30.42 -34.83 3.35
C ALA A 159 30.26 -34.56 1.83
N ALA A 160 30.28 -33.30 1.39
CA ALA A 160 30.09 -32.95 -0.03
C ALA A 160 31.40 -32.85 -0.84
N ALA A 161 32.57 -32.83 -0.19
CA ALA A 161 33.87 -32.68 -0.86
C ALA A 161 34.52 -34.00 -1.29
N VAL A 162 33.97 -35.17 -0.91
CA VAL A 162 34.55 -36.50 -1.20
C VAL A 162 33.84 -37.22 -2.37
N ALA A 163 32.66 -36.76 -2.79
CA ALA A 163 31.90 -37.39 -3.89
C ALA A 163 32.21 -36.85 -5.30
N TRP A 164 33.01 -35.79 -5.44
CA TRP A 164 33.30 -35.15 -6.73
C TRP A 164 34.66 -35.56 -7.36
N ARG A 165 35.38 -36.52 -6.76
CA ARG A 165 36.68 -37.04 -7.24
C ARG A 165 36.67 -38.52 -7.66
N ARG A 166 35.52 -39.07 -8.07
CA ARG A 166 35.43 -40.41 -8.67
C ARG A 166 34.39 -40.48 -9.78
N ARG A 167 34.68 -39.87 -10.93
CA ARG A 167 34.08 -40.19 -12.25
C ARG A 167 34.81 -39.33 -13.29
N HIS A 168 36.01 -39.74 -13.69
CA HIS A 168 36.67 -39.43 -14.98
C HIS A 168 38.10 -39.97 -14.95
N ARG A 169 38.24 -41.27 -15.27
CA ARG A 169 39.45 -41.95 -15.79
C ARG A 169 39.03 -43.41 -16.00
N ILE A 170 38.86 -43.85 -17.25
CA ILE A 170 39.69 -44.84 -17.97
C ILE A 170 38.94 -44.97 -19.33
N ARG A 171 39.54 -44.77 -20.52
CA ARG A 171 40.47 -45.69 -21.20
C ARG A 171 41.13 -44.96 -22.38
N ALA A 172 42.45 -45.00 -22.44
CA ALA A 172 43.25 -44.71 -23.64
C ALA A 172 43.84 -46.03 -24.15
N GLY A 173 43.94 -46.21 -25.46
CA GLY A 173 44.60 -47.37 -26.07
C GLY A 173 44.54 -47.41 -27.60
N ALA A 174 45.61 -46.92 -28.22
CA ALA A 174 46.26 -47.39 -29.46
C ALA A 174 45.53 -47.35 -30.83
N GLY A 175 45.95 -46.37 -31.66
CA GLY A 175 46.76 -46.61 -32.87
C GLY A 175 46.14 -47.22 -34.13
N ARG A 176 46.05 -46.43 -35.22
CA ARG A 176 46.68 -46.65 -36.55
C ARG A 176 46.15 -45.63 -37.59
N ARG A 177 47.08 -45.01 -38.35
CA ARG A 177 46.82 -44.22 -39.58
C ARG A 177 46.43 -45.16 -40.74
N PRO A 178 45.83 -44.67 -41.86
CA PRO A 178 46.68 -44.25 -42.99
C PRO A 178 46.14 -43.11 -43.92
N ARG A 179 47.13 -42.37 -44.47
CA ARG A 179 47.35 -41.87 -45.86
C ARG A 179 46.25 -41.07 -46.59
N LEU A 180 46.47 -39.79 -46.96
CA LEU A 180 47.20 -39.24 -48.14
C LEU A 180 46.73 -39.82 -49.49
N TRP A 181 46.14 -38.96 -50.34
CA TRP A 181 46.27 -38.96 -51.83
C TRP A 181 45.64 -37.67 -52.46
N GLN A 182 46.49 -36.81 -53.03
CA GLN A 182 46.25 -36.08 -54.31
C GLN A 182 46.65 -37.04 -55.46
N PRO A 183 46.48 -36.80 -56.80
CA PRO A 183 46.32 -35.56 -57.60
C PRO A 183 45.24 -35.71 -58.73
N HIS A 184 44.91 -34.78 -59.65
CA HIS A 184 45.70 -34.33 -60.81
C HIS A 184 44.97 -33.21 -61.61
N ARG A 185 45.75 -32.26 -62.13
CA ARG A 185 45.43 -31.39 -63.28
C ARG A 185 45.59 -32.18 -64.59
N ARG A 186 44.77 -31.88 -65.61
CA ARG A 186 45.20 -31.53 -66.98
C ARG A 186 44.05 -31.00 -67.84
N SER A 187 44.44 -30.08 -68.71
CA SER A 187 43.67 -29.20 -69.59
C SER A 187 43.35 -29.85 -70.95
N ALA A 188 42.28 -29.39 -71.64
CA ALA A 188 42.31 -28.85 -73.02
C ALA A 188 40.94 -28.89 -73.75
N VAL A 189 40.43 -27.69 -74.05
CA VAL A 189 39.82 -27.16 -75.29
C VAL A 189 39.29 -28.15 -76.36
N VAL A 190 38.03 -27.99 -76.81
CA VAL A 190 37.59 -27.69 -78.22
C VAL A 190 36.06 -27.42 -78.24
N ARG A 191 35.64 -26.40 -79.01
CA ARG A 191 34.25 -26.00 -79.34
C ARG A 191 33.51 -27.05 -80.18
N SER A 192 32.21 -27.22 -79.96
CA SER A 192 31.19 -27.15 -81.05
C SER A 192 29.76 -27.09 -80.50
N ASP A 193 29.08 -26.01 -80.87
CA ASP A 193 27.69 -25.87 -81.33
C ASP A 193 26.53 -26.77 -80.85
N ARG A 194 25.44 -26.03 -80.58
CA ARG A 194 24.01 -26.39 -80.60
C ARG A 194 23.49 -27.24 -79.45
N CYS A 195 22.86 -26.56 -78.49
CA CYS A 195 21.62 -27.09 -77.90
C CYS A 195 20.70 -25.96 -77.44
N ALA A 196 19.42 -26.18 -77.74
CA ALA A 196 18.37 -25.18 -77.80
C ALA A 196 18.06 -24.50 -76.46
N LEU A 197 17.76 -23.21 -76.59
CA LEU A 197 17.31 -22.31 -75.54
C LEU A 197 15.87 -22.66 -75.13
N VAL A 198 15.69 -23.43 -74.06
CA VAL A 198 14.41 -23.47 -73.32
C VAL A 198 14.59 -22.65 -72.04
N ARG A 199 14.27 -21.35 -72.13
CA ARG A 199 14.13 -20.49 -70.95
C ARG A 199 12.90 -20.94 -70.17
N HIS A 200 13.09 -21.75 -69.12
CA HIS A 200 12.12 -21.80 -68.04
C HIS A 200 12.11 -20.44 -67.36
N HIS A 201 11.09 -19.64 -67.65
CA HIS A 201 10.71 -18.49 -66.83
C HIS A 201 10.32 -19.01 -65.44
N GLN A 202 11.28 -19.08 -64.53
CA GLN A 202 10.98 -19.17 -63.09
C GLN A 202 10.35 -17.84 -62.68
N GLN A 203 9.03 -17.75 -62.81
CA GLN A 203 8.25 -16.76 -62.08
C GLN A 203 8.43 -17.05 -60.59
N ARG A 204 9.22 -16.21 -59.90
CA ARG A 204 9.23 -16.19 -58.43
C ARG A 204 7.80 -15.86 -57.98
N PRO A 205 7.18 -16.63 -57.08
CA PRO A 205 5.83 -16.34 -56.63
C PRO A 205 5.83 -14.97 -55.94
N ARG A 206 4.92 -14.08 -56.38
CA ARG A 206 4.64 -12.82 -55.66
C ARG A 206 4.29 -13.18 -54.21
N PRO A 207 4.87 -12.52 -53.19
CA PRO A 207 4.51 -12.81 -51.82
C PRO A 207 3.00 -12.63 -51.66
N CYS A 208 2.32 -13.71 -51.27
CA CYS A 208 0.89 -13.72 -51.04
C CYS A 208 0.57 -12.59 -50.04
N GLN A 209 -0.34 -11.68 -50.42
CA GLN A 209 -0.72 -10.49 -49.64
C GLN A 209 -1.06 -10.82 -48.17
N LYS A 210 -1.56 -12.04 -47.92
CA LYS A 210 -1.81 -12.60 -46.58
C LYS A 210 -0.54 -12.74 -45.71
N GLY A 211 0.61 -13.07 -46.29
CA GLY A 211 1.87 -13.25 -45.57
C GLY A 211 2.49 -11.94 -45.06
N ILE A 212 2.30 -10.83 -45.79
CA ILE A 212 2.77 -9.50 -45.37
C ILE A 212 1.95 -9.00 -44.17
N VAL A 213 0.62 -9.19 -44.21
CA VAL A 213 -0.28 -8.81 -43.12
C VAL A 213 0.02 -9.59 -41.85
N MET A 214 0.24 -10.92 -41.96
CA MET A 214 0.55 -11.76 -40.80
C MET A 214 1.92 -11.42 -40.17
N MET A 215 2.91 -11.07 -41.01
CA MET A 215 4.22 -10.60 -40.53
C MET A 215 4.14 -9.22 -39.84
N LEU A 216 3.30 -8.31 -40.35
CA LEU A 216 3.07 -7.01 -39.71
C LEU A 216 2.38 -7.16 -38.36
N LEU A 217 1.33 -7.98 -38.28
CA LEU A 217 0.57 -8.24 -37.05
C LEU A 217 1.44 -8.84 -35.95
N SER A 218 2.24 -9.86 -36.29
CA SER A 218 3.16 -10.48 -35.32
C SER A 218 4.22 -9.50 -34.81
N ARG A 219 4.78 -8.66 -35.68
CA ARG A 219 5.74 -7.62 -35.27
C ARG A 219 5.11 -6.54 -34.40
N LEU A 220 3.91 -6.10 -34.76
CA LEU A 220 3.17 -5.11 -33.99
C LEU A 220 2.84 -5.67 -32.60
N ALA A 221 2.37 -6.92 -32.51
CA ALA A 221 2.10 -7.57 -31.24
C ALA A 221 3.36 -7.67 -30.35
N LEU A 222 4.49 -8.08 -30.92
CA LEU A 222 5.76 -8.14 -30.20
C LEU A 222 6.25 -6.75 -29.76
N ALA A 223 6.09 -5.73 -30.62
CA ALA A 223 6.45 -4.36 -30.31
C ALA A 223 5.56 -3.79 -29.18
N LEU A 224 4.25 -4.02 -29.23
CA LEU A 224 3.32 -3.63 -28.17
C LEU A 224 3.67 -4.30 -26.84
N LEU A 225 3.92 -5.61 -26.85
CA LEU A 225 4.31 -6.34 -25.65
C LEU A 225 5.64 -5.84 -25.07
N SER A 226 6.60 -5.50 -25.94
CA SER A 226 7.88 -4.90 -25.54
C SER A 226 7.68 -3.52 -24.91
N VAL A 227 6.83 -2.67 -25.49
CA VAL A 227 6.49 -1.36 -24.93
C VAL A 227 5.81 -1.51 -23.57
N LEU A 228 4.87 -2.45 -23.41
CA LEU A 228 4.22 -2.70 -22.11
C LEU A 228 5.22 -3.16 -21.05
N ALA A 229 6.14 -4.07 -21.41
CA ALA A 229 7.20 -4.52 -20.52
C ALA A 229 8.14 -3.37 -20.13
N LEU A 230 8.59 -2.56 -21.09
CA LEU A 230 9.44 -1.41 -20.83
C LEU A 230 8.72 -0.35 -19.98
N ALA A 231 7.46 -0.05 -20.27
CA ALA A 231 6.65 0.92 -19.53
C ALA A 231 6.40 0.52 -18.07
N LYS A 232 6.48 -0.78 -17.75
CA LYS A 232 6.47 -1.27 -16.38
C LYS A 232 7.84 -1.20 -15.72
N ILE A 233 8.85 -1.73 -16.41
CA ILE A 233 10.14 -2.07 -15.78
C ILE A 233 11.07 -0.85 -15.75
N LEU A 234 11.24 -0.19 -16.90
CA LEU A 234 12.27 0.82 -17.10
C LEU A 234 12.07 2.06 -16.22
N PRO A 235 10.85 2.62 -16.07
CA PRO A 235 10.63 3.72 -15.15
C PRO A 235 11.04 3.40 -13.71
N GLY A 236 10.74 2.20 -13.22
CA GLY A 236 11.06 1.80 -11.86
C GLY A 236 12.56 1.81 -11.57
N TYR A 237 13.40 1.45 -12.55
CA TYR A 237 14.85 1.53 -12.41
C TYR A 237 15.39 2.95 -12.46
N VAL A 238 14.90 3.77 -13.40
CA VAL A 238 15.32 5.17 -13.50
C VAL A 238 14.89 5.98 -12.28
N GLU A 239 13.72 5.66 -11.72
CA GLU A 239 13.20 6.28 -10.51
C GLU A 239 14.06 6.03 -9.25
N GLN A 240 14.91 4.99 -9.25
CA GLN A 240 15.85 4.71 -8.14
C GLN A 240 17.06 5.65 -8.15
N VAL A 241 17.36 6.30 -9.28
CA VAL A 241 18.46 7.28 -9.39
C VAL A 241 18.12 8.58 -8.68
N PHE A 242 16.82 8.88 -8.54
CA PHE A 242 16.37 10.12 -7.92
C PHE A 242 16.31 10.01 -6.39
N PRO A 243 16.63 11.09 -5.67
CA PRO A 243 16.47 11.18 -4.23
C PRO A 243 15.04 10.83 -3.80
N ARG A 244 14.94 10.11 -2.67
CA ARG A 244 13.69 9.74 -1.99
C ARG A 244 13.58 10.32 -0.58
N ASP A 245 14.53 11.16 -0.19
CA ASP A 245 14.62 11.87 1.09
C ASP A 245 13.68 13.08 1.16
N TYR A 246 12.46 12.94 0.65
CA TYR A 246 11.41 13.96 0.78
C TYR A 246 10.96 14.04 2.24
N GLU A 247 10.74 15.26 2.71
CA GLU A 247 10.13 15.47 4.00
C GLU A 247 8.67 15.01 4.01
N THR A 248 8.36 14.13 4.95
CA THR A 248 6.99 13.74 5.25
C THR A 248 6.61 14.33 6.59
N VAL A 249 5.56 15.14 6.60
CA VAL A 249 5.09 15.78 7.84
C VAL A 249 3.82 15.12 8.33
N LEU A 250 3.76 14.78 9.61
CA LEU A 250 2.53 14.53 10.33
C LEU A 250 2.16 15.79 11.12
N ILE A 251 0.88 16.13 11.15
CA ILE A 251 0.36 17.32 11.83
C ILE A 251 -0.56 16.80 12.92
N ALA A 252 -0.39 17.29 14.14
CA ALA A 252 -1.22 17.01 15.29
C ALA A 252 -1.55 18.32 16.02
N TYR A 253 -2.56 18.33 16.88
CA TYR A 253 -2.96 19.52 17.64
C TYR A 253 -2.69 19.35 19.13
N SER A 254 -1.99 20.32 19.73
CA SER A 254 -1.84 20.40 21.18
C SER A 254 -2.99 21.22 21.75
N ALA A 255 -3.93 20.56 22.44
CA ALA A 255 -5.10 21.21 23.00
C ALA A 255 -4.75 22.22 24.10
N ASP A 256 -3.79 21.90 24.96
CA ASP A 256 -3.41 22.74 26.11
C ASP A 256 -2.66 24.01 25.70
N GLN A 257 -1.87 23.91 24.63
CA GLN A 257 -1.04 25.00 24.13
C GLN A 257 -1.68 25.73 22.94
N GLU A 258 -2.86 25.28 22.49
CA GLU A 258 -3.62 25.76 21.34
C GLU A 258 -2.76 25.98 20.08
N ARG A 259 -1.89 25.00 19.77
CA ARG A 259 -0.96 25.10 18.65
C ARG A 259 -0.79 23.79 17.89
N LEU A 260 -0.42 23.90 16.62
CA LEU A 260 -0.10 22.73 15.80
C LEU A 260 1.31 22.23 16.09
N ILE A 261 1.43 20.90 16.14
CA ILE A 261 2.69 20.19 16.30
C ILE A 261 2.98 19.44 15.01
N PHE A 262 4.14 19.73 14.42
CA PHE A 262 4.62 19.11 13.20
C PHE A 262 5.68 18.06 13.53
N LYS A 263 5.45 16.83 13.10
CA LYS A 263 6.42 15.74 13.16
C LYS A 263 7.00 15.55 11.75
N HIS A 264 8.22 16.00 11.55
CA HIS A 264 8.93 15.96 10.28
C HIS A 264 9.76 14.68 10.20
N TYR A 265 9.56 13.90 9.15
CA TYR A 265 10.34 12.70 8.86
C TYR A 265 11.18 12.93 7.61
N ARG A 266 12.50 12.83 7.74
CA ARG A 266 13.45 12.96 6.62
C ARG A 266 14.58 11.95 6.79
N GLY A 267 14.80 11.11 5.77
CA GLY A 267 15.97 10.22 5.69
C GLY A 267 16.12 9.26 6.87
N GLY A 268 15.02 8.81 7.49
CA GLY A 268 15.06 7.92 8.66
C GLY A 268 14.98 8.64 10.01
N ASN A 269 15.13 9.96 10.04
CA ASN A 269 15.15 10.74 11.28
C ASN A 269 13.88 11.55 11.46
N TRP A 270 13.44 11.64 12.71
CA TRP A 270 12.34 12.50 13.13
C TRP A 270 12.88 13.82 13.70
N SER A 271 12.20 14.91 13.38
CA SER A 271 12.36 16.19 14.06
C SER A 271 10.99 16.82 14.28
N TYR A 272 10.88 17.69 15.28
CA TYR A 272 9.61 18.21 15.74
C TYR A 272 9.65 19.73 15.79
N SER A 273 8.55 20.37 15.39
CA SER A 273 8.37 21.81 15.54
C SER A 273 6.94 22.17 15.86
N ASP A 274 6.71 23.38 16.34
CA ASP A 274 5.37 23.98 16.40
C ASP A 274 5.06 24.82 15.14
N ASP A 275 3.86 25.39 15.07
CA ASP A 275 3.42 26.34 14.04
C ASP A 275 4.12 27.70 14.06
N ARG A 276 4.85 28.01 15.13
CA ARG A 276 5.70 29.19 15.24
C ARG A 276 7.12 28.93 14.74
N GLY A 277 7.44 27.69 14.35
CA GLY A 277 8.76 27.29 13.85
C GLY A 277 9.77 26.98 14.95
N ASN A 278 9.35 26.93 16.22
CA ASN A 278 10.22 26.54 17.32
C ASN A 278 10.50 25.03 17.23
N ARG A 279 11.76 24.64 17.38
CA ARG A 279 12.12 23.21 17.44
C ARG A 279 11.74 22.65 18.80
N LEU A 280 11.17 21.45 18.79
CA LEU A 280 10.82 20.72 19.99
C LEU A 280 11.72 19.50 20.13
N THR A 281 12.15 19.23 21.35
CA THR A 281 12.70 17.92 21.73
C THR A 281 11.58 16.87 21.67
N GLU A 282 11.97 15.59 21.63
CA GLU A 282 11.00 14.50 21.63
C GLU A 282 10.14 14.50 22.90
N ASP A 283 10.72 14.83 24.04
CA ASP A 283 10.00 14.90 25.32
C ASP A 283 9.03 16.09 25.39
N GLU A 284 9.40 17.26 24.84
CA GLU A 284 8.48 18.39 24.71
C GLU A 284 7.31 18.08 23.78
N MET A 285 7.59 17.38 22.66
CA MET A 285 6.55 16.94 21.73
C MET A 285 5.57 15.95 22.39
N ARG A 286 6.08 14.96 23.12
CA ARG A 286 5.23 13.99 23.85
C ARG A 286 4.38 14.69 24.90
N ALA A 287 4.97 15.60 25.67
CA ALA A 287 4.25 16.37 26.68
C ALA A 287 3.16 17.28 26.06
N ALA A 288 3.40 17.82 24.85
CA ALA A 288 2.42 18.62 24.13
C ALA A 288 1.24 17.81 23.55
N LEU A 289 1.41 16.49 23.36
CA LEU A 289 0.42 15.59 22.76
C LEU A 289 0.08 14.40 23.68
N PRO A 290 -0.46 14.66 24.89
CA PRO A 290 -0.59 13.62 25.92
C PRO A 290 -1.51 12.48 25.52
N PHE A 291 -2.61 12.76 24.79
CA PHE A 291 -3.52 11.72 24.28
C PHE A 291 -2.88 10.76 23.28
N ALA A 292 -1.88 11.23 22.51
CA ALA A 292 -1.18 10.40 21.53
C ALA A 292 -0.07 9.54 22.15
N HIS A 293 0.39 9.90 23.36
CA HIS A 293 1.58 9.38 24.02
C HIS A 293 1.32 8.91 25.46
N ILE A 294 0.11 8.42 25.74
CA ILE A 294 -0.35 8.01 27.08
C ILE A 294 0.64 7.03 27.71
N ARG A 295 0.99 5.94 27.00
CA ARG A 295 1.85 4.86 27.54
C ARG A 295 3.26 5.35 27.86
N GLU A 296 3.83 6.19 27.00
CA GLU A 296 5.16 6.73 27.22
C GLU A 296 5.19 7.71 28.40
N LEU A 297 4.20 8.61 28.50
CA LEU A 297 4.11 9.56 29.60
C LEU A 297 3.81 8.87 30.94
N GLU A 298 2.95 7.85 30.93
CA GLU A 298 2.66 7.02 32.11
C GLU A 298 3.91 6.33 32.63
N ARG A 299 4.67 5.67 31.75
CA ARG A 299 5.94 5.03 32.11
C ARG A 299 6.96 6.01 32.72
N LEU A 300 6.92 7.27 32.29
CA LEU A 300 7.80 8.33 32.79
C LEU A 300 7.26 9.02 34.05
N GLY A 301 6.03 8.71 34.49
CA GLY A 301 5.38 9.43 35.59
C GLY A 301 5.10 10.90 35.26
N ARG A 302 4.84 11.20 33.99
CA ARG A 302 4.69 12.56 33.43
C ARG A 302 3.33 12.79 32.77
N LEU A 303 2.32 12.01 33.14
CA LEU A 303 0.95 12.31 32.73
C LEU A 303 0.52 13.63 33.37
N PRO A 304 -0.15 14.52 32.62
CA PRO A 304 -0.70 15.75 33.18
C PRO A 304 -1.90 15.41 34.07
N ASP A 305 -2.24 16.30 35.01
CA ASP A 305 -3.47 16.17 35.81
C ASP A 305 -4.72 16.55 34.98
N GLU A 306 -4.58 17.47 34.03
CA GLU A 306 -5.62 17.93 33.11
C GLU A 306 -5.06 18.34 31.75
N VAL A 307 -5.90 18.36 30.72
CA VAL A 307 -5.56 18.86 29.38
C VAL A 307 -6.71 19.72 28.87
N ALA A 308 -6.46 21.02 28.63
CA ALA A 308 -7.48 21.97 28.19
C ALA A 308 -8.78 21.91 29.03
N GLY A 309 -8.64 21.81 30.35
CA GLY A 309 -9.75 21.72 31.31
C GLY A 309 -10.44 20.35 31.41
N TRP A 310 -9.94 19.33 30.71
CA TRP A 310 -10.41 17.96 30.85
C TRP A 310 -9.54 17.18 31.84
N PRO A 311 -10.07 16.68 32.96
CA PRO A 311 -9.32 15.89 33.94
C PRO A 311 -8.73 14.64 33.28
N PHE A 312 -7.42 14.47 33.39
CA PHE A 312 -6.72 13.42 32.65
C PHE A 312 -6.84 12.07 33.35
N ASP A 313 -7.66 11.20 32.79
CA ASP A 313 -7.69 9.78 33.14
C ASP A 313 -7.18 8.94 31.95
N PRO A 314 -6.06 8.19 32.09
CA PRO A 314 -5.52 7.34 31.04
C PRO A 314 -6.52 6.32 30.50
N GLU A 315 -7.39 5.76 31.35
CA GLU A 315 -8.37 4.77 30.92
C GLU A 315 -9.48 5.42 30.09
N ALA A 316 -10.03 6.54 30.56
CA ALA A 316 -11.00 7.32 29.78
C ALA A 316 -10.40 7.84 28.47
N ALA A 317 -9.16 8.35 28.48
CA ALA A 317 -8.48 8.82 27.28
C ALA A 317 -8.28 7.69 26.26
N ALA A 318 -7.92 6.49 26.70
CA ALA A 318 -7.75 5.32 25.84
C ALA A 318 -9.06 4.88 25.15
N ARG A 319 -10.24 5.22 25.70
CA ARG A 319 -11.53 4.96 25.05
C ARG A 319 -11.74 5.81 23.80
N HIS A 320 -11.05 6.94 23.70
CA HIS A 320 -11.16 7.90 22.61
C HIS A 320 -9.94 7.91 21.68
N GLY A 321 -9.13 6.84 21.64
CA GLY A 321 -7.89 6.77 20.85
C GLY A 321 -8.03 6.15 19.45
N THR A 322 -9.21 6.25 18.82
CA THR A 322 -9.43 5.60 17.52
C THR A 322 -8.56 6.24 16.43
N ARG A 323 -7.82 5.41 15.71
CA ARG A 323 -7.05 5.83 14.53
C ARG A 323 -7.58 5.14 13.28
N MET A 324 -7.95 5.94 12.28
CA MET A 324 -8.42 5.44 10.99
C MET A 324 -7.45 5.83 9.90
N ARG A 325 -7.23 4.93 8.94
CA ARG A 325 -6.44 5.24 7.74
C ARG A 325 -7.11 4.65 6.51
N LEU A 326 -7.33 5.51 5.52
CA LEU A 326 -7.78 5.13 4.20
C LEU A 326 -6.72 5.52 3.18
N THR A 327 -6.45 4.63 2.24
CA THR A 327 -5.51 4.88 1.14
C THR A 327 -6.18 4.51 -0.18
N PRO A 328 -5.85 5.20 -1.28
CA PRO A 328 -6.39 4.87 -2.60
C PRO A 328 -6.25 3.39 -2.95
N ARG A 329 -5.10 2.82 -2.59
CA ARG A 329 -4.78 1.41 -2.80
C ARG A 329 -5.79 0.46 -2.18
N GLN A 330 -6.38 0.80 -1.03
CA GLN A 330 -7.37 -0.05 -0.37
C GLN A 330 -8.72 -0.08 -1.10
N LEU A 331 -9.03 0.95 -1.90
CA LEU A 331 -10.22 0.98 -2.76
C LEU A 331 -9.98 0.26 -4.09
N ASP A 332 -8.73 0.23 -4.55
CA ASP A 332 -8.34 -0.46 -5.78
C ASP A 332 -8.15 -1.98 -5.59
N LYS A 333 -8.23 -2.48 -4.35
CA LYS A 333 -8.20 -3.93 -4.08
C LYS A 333 -9.48 -4.55 -4.63
N PRO A 334 -9.40 -5.64 -5.39
CA PRO A 334 -10.60 -6.33 -5.81
C PRO A 334 -11.20 -7.08 -4.63
N ASP A 335 -12.51 -7.11 -4.68
CA ASP A 335 -13.34 -7.81 -3.72
C ASP A 335 -13.40 -9.30 -4.11
N PHE A 336 -13.02 -10.17 -3.17
CA PHE A 336 -13.16 -11.62 -3.30
C PHE A 336 -14.55 -12.11 -2.88
N SER A 337 -15.40 -11.20 -2.38
CA SER A 337 -16.74 -11.48 -1.88
C SER A 337 -16.76 -12.55 -0.78
N LEU A 338 -15.72 -12.57 0.05
CA LEU A 338 -15.60 -13.42 1.23
C LEU A 338 -15.33 -12.51 2.43
N TYR A 339 -16.17 -12.63 3.45
CA TYR A 339 -16.19 -11.76 4.60
C TYR A 339 -16.27 -12.59 5.88
N THR A 340 -15.94 -11.97 6.99
CA THR A 340 -15.98 -12.59 8.32
C THR A 340 -17.15 -12.05 9.12
N LEU A 341 -17.79 -12.92 9.89
CA LEU A 341 -18.76 -12.53 10.91
C LEU A 341 -18.38 -13.23 12.21
N MET A 342 -17.84 -12.45 13.15
CA MET A 342 -17.45 -12.96 14.46
C MET A 342 -18.62 -12.90 15.43
N GLU A 343 -18.49 -13.61 16.55
CA GLU A 343 -19.42 -13.48 17.67
C GLU A 343 -19.28 -12.08 18.31
N SER A 344 -20.36 -11.29 18.25
CA SER A 344 -20.38 -9.91 18.74
C SER A 344 -20.44 -9.82 20.26
N VAL A 345 -20.84 -10.89 20.95
CA VAL A 345 -20.75 -11.04 22.41
C VAL A 345 -19.83 -12.21 22.75
N PRO A 346 -18.51 -12.05 22.58
CA PRO A 346 -17.58 -13.13 22.86
C PRO A 346 -17.59 -13.50 24.35
N GLY A 347 -17.41 -14.78 24.63
CA GLY A 347 -17.20 -15.26 26.00
C GLY A 347 -15.82 -14.88 26.55
N VAL A 348 -15.39 -15.56 27.62
CA VAL A 348 -14.13 -15.28 28.35
C VAL A 348 -12.88 -15.31 27.46
N LYS A 349 -12.90 -16.08 26.37
CA LYS A 349 -11.77 -16.18 25.43
C LYS A 349 -11.58 -14.96 24.53
N GLY A 350 -12.54 -14.02 24.52
CA GLY A 350 -12.53 -12.86 23.63
C GLY A 350 -12.89 -13.22 22.19
N LEU A 351 -12.51 -12.36 21.25
CA LEU A 351 -12.80 -12.56 19.83
C LEU A 351 -11.93 -13.66 19.23
N GLU A 352 -12.59 -14.62 18.59
CA GLU A 352 -11.94 -15.74 17.90
C GLU A 352 -12.14 -15.61 16.40
N THR A 353 -11.18 -16.13 15.63
CA THR A 353 -11.34 -16.25 14.17
C THR A 353 -12.48 -17.23 13.90
N PRO A 354 -13.51 -16.85 13.13
CA PRO A 354 -14.62 -17.73 12.84
C PRO A 354 -14.14 -18.94 12.01
N PRO A 355 -14.71 -20.15 12.21
CA PRO A 355 -14.38 -21.32 11.41
C PRO A 355 -14.91 -21.22 9.97
N ASP A 356 -15.80 -20.26 9.72
CA ASP A 356 -16.43 -20.02 8.43
C ASP A 356 -16.20 -18.58 7.94
N LEU A 357 -16.35 -18.42 6.62
CA LEU A 357 -16.44 -17.13 5.94
C LEU A 357 -17.82 -17.03 5.29
N PHE A 358 -18.40 -15.84 5.23
CA PHE A 358 -19.66 -15.65 4.50
C PHE A 358 -19.45 -14.95 3.16
N ARG A 359 -20.33 -15.24 2.21
CA ARG A 359 -20.47 -14.51 0.95
C ARG A 359 -21.93 -14.16 0.69
N MET A 360 -22.14 -13.15 -0.15
CA MET A 360 -23.46 -12.75 -0.61
C MET A 360 -23.68 -13.23 -2.05
N THR A 361 -24.65 -14.11 -2.26
CA THR A 361 -25.16 -14.54 -3.56
C THR A 361 -26.60 -14.01 -3.73
N ASP A 362 -27.51 -14.85 -4.23
CA ASP A 362 -28.96 -14.76 -4.06
C ASP A 362 -29.44 -14.99 -2.61
N ARG A 363 -28.53 -15.42 -1.72
CA ARG A 363 -28.72 -15.57 -0.27
C ARG A 363 -27.40 -15.27 0.46
N ILE A 364 -27.38 -15.30 1.79
CA ILE A 364 -26.12 -15.32 2.54
C ILE A 364 -25.68 -16.78 2.72
N GLU A 365 -24.43 -17.08 2.35
CA GLU A 365 -23.85 -18.42 2.46
C GLU A 365 -22.64 -18.38 3.38
N PHE A 366 -22.62 -19.25 4.38
CA PHE A 366 -21.47 -19.50 5.24
C PHE A 366 -20.70 -20.71 4.72
N ILE A 367 -19.42 -20.54 4.46
CA ILE A 367 -18.51 -21.53 3.91
C ILE A 367 -17.52 -21.89 5.00
N ASP A 368 -17.54 -23.16 5.42
CA ASP A 368 -16.56 -23.70 6.35
C ASP A 368 -15.16 -23.64 5.71
N ALA A 369 -14.23 -22.99 6.40
CA ALA A 369 -12.90 -22.71 5.85
C ALA A 369 -12.05 -23.98 5.70
N ALA A 370 -12.31 -25.02 6.52
CA ALA A 370 -11.55 -26.26 6.51
C ALA A 370 -11.96 -27.20 5.36
N SER A 371 -13.27 -27.34 5.12
CA SER A 371 -13.83 -28.27 4.15
C SER A 371 -14.25 -27.62 2.83
N ASN A 372 -14.31 -26.27 2.79
CA ASN A 372 -14.81 -25.48 1.67
C ASN A 372 -16.26 -25.85 1.29
N ARG A 373 -17.05 -26.28 2.28
CA ARG A 373 -18.47 -26.64 2.12
C ARG A 373 -19.36 -25.56 2.70
N ILE A 374 -20.55 -25.41 2.14
CA ILE A 374 -21.56 -24.50 2.67
C ILE A 374 -22.18 -25.13 3.92
N ASP A 375 -22.22 -24.39 5.02
CA ASP A 375 -23.07 -24.68 6.18
C ASP A 375 -24.50 -24.26 5.85
N GLU A 376 -25.30 -25.19 5.35
CA GLU A 376 -26.69 -24.93 4.95
C GLU A 376 -27.59 -24.54 6.12
N ASP A 377 -27.33 -25.04 7.34
CA ASP A 377 -28.15 -24.71 8.50
C ASP A 377 -27.94 -23.26 8.93
N LYS A 378 -26.69 -22.82 9.06
CA LYS A 378 -26.34 -21.43 9.37
C LYS A 378 -26.78 -20.50 8.24
N SER A 379 -26.49 -20.85 6.98
CA SER A 379 -26.86 -20.06 5.81
C SER A 379 -28.37 -19.82 5.72
N ARG A 380 -29.20 -20.86 5.92
CA ARG A 380 -30.66 -20.72 5.95
C ARG A 380 -31.14 -19.81 7.07
N ARG A 381 -30.57 -19.95 8.28
CA ARG A 381 -30.98 -19.17 9.45
C ARG A 381 -30.71 -17.68 9.25
N PHE A 382 -29.51 -17.33 8.79
CA PHE A 382 -29.14 -15.94 8.51
C PHE A 382 -29.90 -15.38 7.30
N SER A 383 -30.12 -16.17 6.25
CA SER A 383 -30.91 -15.75 5.09
C SER A 383 -32.36 -15.43 5.46
N ARG A 384 -32.98 -16.23 6.33
CA ARG A 384 -34.34 -15.96 6.85
C ARG A 384 -34.39 -14.66 7.64
N ALA A 385 -33.39 -14.40 8.49
CA ALA A 385 -33.33 -13.16 9.27
C ALA A 385 -33.18 -11.92 8.37
N LEU A 386 -32.32 -11.98 7.34
CA LEU A 386 -32.18 -10.91 6.35
C LEU A 386 -33.47 -10.68 5.56
N ALA A 387 -34.12 -11.75 5.09
CA ALA A 387 -35.38 -11.68 4.37
C ALA A 387 -36.50 -11.08 5.25
N ALA A 388 -36.58 -11.47 6.52
CA ALA A 388 -37.54 -10.93 7.48
C ALA A 388 -37.31 -9.42 7.74
N ALA A 389 -36.06 -8.96 7.72
CA ALA A 389 -35.73 -7.53 7.79
C ALA A 389 -36.01 -6.77 6.47
N GLY A 390 -36.36 -7.47 5.39
CA GLY A 390 -36.64 -6.90 4.08
C GLY A 390 -35.40 -6.67 3.20
N PHE A 391 -34.30 -7.36 3.48
CA PHE A 391 -33.10 -7.32 2.63
C PHE A 391 -33.42 -7.85 1.22
N THR A 392 -32.91 -7.18 0.20
CA THR A 392 -33.15 -7.56 -1.20
C THR A 392 -31.86 -7.78 -1.97
N HIS A 393 -31.74 -8.95 -2.57
CA HIS A 393 -30.58 -9.34 -3.36
C HIS A 393 -30.54 -8.67 -4.75
N PRO A 394 -29.36 -8.50 -5.36
CA PRO A 394 -28.03 -8.83 -4.81
C PRO A 394 -27.52 -7.79 -3.80
N ALA A 395 -26.62 -8.19 -2.90
CA ALA A 395 -25.85 -7.25 -2.11
C ALA A 395 -24.96 -6.40 -3.03
N ARG A 396 -24.98 -5.08 -2.86
CA ARG A 396 -24.16 -4.12 -3.60
C ARG A 396 -22.82 -3.91 -2.95
N LEU A 397 -22.79 -3.81 -1.63
CA LEU A 397 -21.59 -3.58 -0.83
C LEU A 397 -21.69 -4.39 0.46
N VAL A 398 -20.54 -4.86 0.93
CA VAL A 398 -20.38 -5.48 2.23
C VAL A 398 -19.14 -4.89 2.89
N GLY A 399 -19.26 -4.48 4.14
CA GLY A 399 -18.15 -4.05 4.97
C GLY A 399 -18.05 -4.96 6.19
N ASP A 400 -16.88 -5.53 6.42
CA ASP A 400 -16.54 -6.29 7.61
C ASP A 400 -15.17 -5.86 8.16
N ASN A 401 -14.76 -6.44 9.28
CA ASN A 401 -13.40 -6.36 9.79
C ASN A 401 -12.96 -7.72 10.34
N ALA A 402 -12.12 -8.43 9.59
CA ALA A 402 -11.62 -9.76 9.94
C ALA A 402 -10.59 -9.81 11.09
N SER A 403 -10.19 -8.68 11.65
CA SER A 403 -9.19 -8.67 12.73
C SER A 403 -9.79 -9.13 14.06
N THR A 404 -9.12 -10.06 14.75
CA THR A 404 -9.41 -10.44 16.15
C THR A 404 -8.73 -9.51 17.17
N LEU A 405 -7.90 -8.55 16.71
CA LEU A 405 -7.20 -7.59 17.58
C LEU A 405 -8.08 -6.42 18.03
N LYS A 406 -9.29 -6.32 17.48
CA LYS A 406 -10.29 -5.33 17.88
C LYS A 406 -10.85 -5.68 19.26
N SER A 407 -11.32 -4.68 20.01
CA SER A 407 -11.83 -4.87 21.37
C SER A 407 -13.23 -5.50 21.42
N TYR A 408 -14.01 -5.35 20.35
CA TYR A 408 -15.33 -5.96 20.17
C TYR A 408 -15.61 -6.16 18.69
N ASP A 409 -16.53 -7.07 18.37
CA ASP A 409 -17.04 -7.22 17.02
C ASP A 409 -18.31 -6.38 16.82
N ASN A 410 -18.26 -5.51 15.81
CA ASN A 410 -19.37 -4.65 15.41
C ASN A 410 -20.05 -5.20 14.15
N GLY A 411 -20.11 -6.52 14.02
CA GLY A 411 -20.79 -7.17 12.90
C GLY A 411 -20.28 -6.76 11.51
N ALA A 412 -21.20 -6.84 10.56
CA ALA A 412 -21.02 -6.47 9.17
C ALA A 412 -22.09 -5.46 8.72
N LEU A 413 -21.69 -4.49 7.91
CA LEU A 413 -22.61 -3.57 7.23
C LEU A 413 -22.86 -4.10 5.82
N LEU A 414 -24.13 -4.22 5.45
CA LEU A 414 -24.59 -4.72 4.15
C LEU A 414 -25.37 -3.63 3.43
N VAL A 415 -25.19 -3.52 2.12
CA VAL A 415 -25.98 -2.64 1.26
C VAL A 415 -26.72 -3.51 0.25
N ASP A 416 -28.03 -3.40 0.22
CA ASP A 416 -28.90 -4.24 -0.61
C ASP A 416 -29.05 -3.68 -2.05
N ALA A 417 -29.86 -4.34 -2.89
CA ALA A 417 -30.08 -3.95 -4.28
C ALA A 417 -30.72 -2.56 -4.46
N GLN A 418 -31.49 -2.10 -3.47
CA GLN A 418 -32.11 -0.77 -3.39
C GLN A 418 -31.24 0.23 -2.64
N TRP A 419 -29.99 -0.12 -2.35
CA TRP A 419 -29.02 0.70 -1.64
C TRP A 419 -29.39 1.05 -0.20
N ARG A 420 -30.26 0.25 0.42
CA ARG A 420 -30.57 0.35 1.84
C ARG A 420 -29.46 -0.29 2.67
N VAL A 421 -29.09 0.34 3.77
CA VAL A 421 -28.06 -0.16 4.68
C VAL A 421 -28.71 -1.07 5.73
N PHE A 422 -28.10 -2.23 5.94
CA PHE A 422 -28.43 -3.19 6.98
C PHE A 422 -27.21 -3.44 7.84
N HIS A 423 -27.44 -3.70 9.12
CA HIS A 423 -26.40 -4.09 10.05
C HIS A 423 -26.67 -5.50 10.54
N LEU A 424 -25.74 -6.41 10.25
CA LEU A 424 -25.79 -7.81 10.62
C LEU A 424 -24.79 -8.10 11.75
N TRP A 425 -25.27 -8.66 12.85
CA TRP A 425 -24.44 -9.20 13.92
C TRP A 425 -24.69 -10.71 14.07
N GLN A 426 -23.73 -11.37 14.71
CA GLN A 426 -23.94 -12.69 15.30
C GLN A 426 -23.91 -12.54 16.81
N VAL A 427 -25.00 -12.93 17.48
CA VAL A 427 -25.10 -12.90 18.95
C VAL A 427 -25.47 -14.29 19.45
N ASN A 428 -24.58 -14.92 20.20
CA ASN A 428 -24.68 -16.30 20.66
C ASN A 428 -24.96 -17.29 19.52
N GLY A 429 -24.30 -17.11 18.37
CA GLY A 429 -24.51 -17.94 17.17
C GLY A 429 -25.79 -17.66 16.38
N GLU A 430 -26.61 -16.70 16.82
CA GLU A 430 -27.85 -16.31 16.16
C GLU A 430 -27.73 -14.98 15.38
N PRO A 431 -28.37 -14.86 14.21
CA PRO A 431 -28.37 -13.62 13.45
C PRO A 431 -29.18 -12.54 14.16
N ARG A 432 -28.62 -11.34 14.26
CA ARG A 432 -29.38 -10.12 14.53
C ARG A 432 -29.22 -9.17 13.36
N VAL A 433 -30.34 -8.74 12.79
CA VAL A 433 -30.35 -7.85 11.62
C VAL A 433 -31.15 -6.60 11.97
N THR A 434 -30.52 -5.45 11.79
CA THR A 434 -31.20 -4.15 11.83
C THR A 434 -31.25 -3.59 10.41
N ARG A 435 -32.46 -3.30 9.92
CA ARG A 435 -32.63 -2.43 8.76
C ARG A 435 -32.53 -0.99 9.24
N THR A 436 -31.58 -0.25 8.71
CA THR A 436 -31.43 1.17 9.03
C THR A 436 -32.34 2.02 8.16
N ASP A 437 -32.55 3.28 8.55
CA ASP A 437 -33.26 4.26 7.71
C ASP A 437 -32.34 4.88 6.64
N THR A 438 -31.07 4.49 6.62
CA THR A 438 -30.07 5.03 5.69
C THR A 438 -30.16 4.34 4.32
N ILE A 439 -30.44 5.17 3.31
CA ILE A 439 -30.40 4.79 1.89
C ILE A 439 -29.26 5.54 1.21
N LEU A 440 -28.32 4.78 0.64
CA LEU A 440 -27.16 5.31 -0.03
C LEU A 440 -27.43 5.51 -1.53
N PRO A 441 -26.77 6.46 -2.20
CA PRO A 441 -26.86 6.57 -3.64
C PRO A 441 -25.92 5.56 -4.34
N PRO A 442 -26.18 5.21 -5.61
CA PRO A 442 -25.35 4.26 -6.35
C PRO A 442 -23.89 4.66 -6.59
N SER A 443 -23.53 5.90 -6.27
CA SER A 443 -22.17 6.43 -6.41
C SER A 443 -21.21 5.98 -5.29
N VAL A 444 -21.70 5.33 -4.22
CA VAL A 444 -20.86 4.87 -3.12
C VAL A 444 -19.84 3.84 -3.63
N LEU A 445 -18.58 4.04 -3.26
CA LEU A 445 -17.47 3.19 -3.65
C LEU A 445 -17.31 2.00 -2.71
N ALA A 446 -17.45 2.23 -1.41
CA ALA A 446 -17.29 1.19 -0.38
C ALA A 446 -17.97 1.61 0.93
N ILE A 447 -18.27 0.62 1.76
CA ILE A 447 -18.67 0.78 3.16
C ILE A 447 -17.72 -0.05 4.02
N ARG A 448 -17.37 0.44 5.21
CA ARG A 448 -16.51 -0.28 6.16
C ARG A 448 -17.07 -0.17 7.55
N VAL A 449 -16.92 -1.23 8.33
CA VAL A 449 -17.24 -1.22 9.75
C VAL A 449 -16.08 -0.61 10.51
N LEU A 450 -16.42 0.23 11.49
CA LEU A 450 -15.49 0.77 12.47
C LEU A 450 -15.76 0.11 13.82
N GLN A 451 -14.72 0.00 14.65
CA GLN A 451 -14.83 -0.51 16.01
C GLN A 451 -14.13 0.45 17.00
N PRO A 452 -14.50 1.74 17.02
CA PRO A 452 -13.96 2.66 18.01
C PRO A 452 -14.38 2.20 19.41
N PRO A 453 -13.50 2.21 20.42
CA PRO A 453 -13.88 1.89 21.79
C PRO A 453 -14.96 2.82 22.35
N SER A 454 -14.99 4.09 21.88
CA SER A 454 -16.00 5.09 22.22
C SER A 454 -17.41 4.76 21.72
N ARG A 455 -17.53 3.86 20.73
CA ARG A 455 -18.81 3.45 20.13
C ARG A 455 -19.66 4.64 19.65
N GLU A 456 -19.04 5.64 19.04
CA GLU A 456 -19.78 6.77 18.46
C GLU A 456 -20.23 6.52 17.02
N TYR A 457 -19.50 5.65 16.30
CA TYR A 457 -19.76 5.39 14.90
C TYR A 457 -19.64 3.90 14.59
N HIS A 458 -20.60 3.36 13.84
CA HIS A 458 -20.57 1.98 13.39
C HIS A 458 -19.69 1.76 12.16
N GLY A 459 -19.52 2.78 11.32
CA GLY A 459 -18.91 2.58 10.02
C GLY A 459 -18.55 3.87 9.30
N ILE A 460 -17.84 3.72 8.19
CA ILE A 460 -17.51 4.80 7.26
C ILE A 460 -17.98 4.43 5.85
N VAL A 461 -18.68 5.36 5.21
CA VAL A 461 -19.13 5.27 3.82
C VAL A 461 -18.24 6.12 2.96
N ILE A 462 -17.72 5.53 1.88
CA ILE A 462 -16.70 6.12 1.03
C ILE A 462 -17.32 6.48 -0.32
N PHE A 463 -17.29 7.77 -0.65
CA PHE A 463 -17.75 8.33 -1.93
C PHE A 463 -16.55 8.72 -2.81
N PRO A 464 -16.76 9.06 -4.09
CA PRO A 464 -15.68 9.57 -4.96
C PRO A 464 -15.06 10.89 -4.47
N ASP A 465 -15.81 11.68 -3.72
CA ASP A 465 -15.52 13.07 -3.35
C ASP A 465 -15.72 13.41 -1.86
N GLN A 466 -16.17 12.45 -1.06
CA GLN A 466 -16.42 12.66 0.37
C GLN A 466 -16.38 11.36 1.18
N LEU A 467 -16.40 11.52 2.51
CA LEU A 467 -16.46 10.45 3.49
C LEU A 467 -17.57 10.77 4.49
N LEU A 468 -18.40 9.79 4.82
CA LEU A 468 -19.46 9.90 5.82
C LEU A 468 -19.23 8.87 6.93
N LEU A 469 -19.43 9.25 8.19
CA LEU A 469 -19.47 8.32 9.32
C LEU A 469 -20.93 7.95 9.62
N LEU A 470 -21.21 6.68 9.88
CA LEU A 470 -22.53 6.24 10.34
C LEU A 470 -22.55 6.28 11.86
N ASP A 471 -23.41 7.10 12.45
CA ASP A 471 -23.54 7.19 13.91
C ASP A 471 -23.89 5.83 14.54
N TRP A 472 -23.70 5.74 15.85
CA TRP A 472 -23.98 4.54 16.61
C TRP A 472 -25.48 4.35 16.91
N GLU A 473 -26.23 5.44 17.07
CA GLU A 473 -27.61 5.35 17.54
C GLU A 473 -28.58 4.91 16.43
N ASN A 474 -28.46 5.51 15.24
CA ASN A 474 -29.48 5.41 14.19
C ASN A 474 -28.90 5.08 12.81
N HIS A 475 -27.59 4.83 12.73
CA HIS A 475 -26.81 4.71 11.49
C HIS A 475 -26.95 5.92 10.56
N ILE A 476 -27.23 7.10 11.11
CA ILE A 476 -27.39 8.34 10.32
C ILE A 476 -26.00 8.74 9.80
N PRO A 477 -25.88 9.09 8.50
CA PRO A 477 -24.61 9.48 7.93
C PRO A 477 -24.24 10.93 8.25
N HIS A 478 -23.10 11.14 8.90
CA HIS A 478 -22.49 12.44 9.18
C HIS A 478 -21.30 12.71 8.27
N ARG A 479 -21.29 13.86 7.61
CA ARG A 479 -20.24 14.23 6.65
C ARG A 479 -18.97 14.68 7.36
N LEU A 480 -17.83 14.12 6.97
CA LEU A 480 -16.53 14.62 7.43
C LEU A 480 -16.20 15.98 6.78
N PRO A 481 -15.62 16.94 7.53
CA PRO A 481 -15.32 18.30 7.05
C PRO A 481 -14.06 18.37 6.16
N LEU A 482 -14.00 17.54 5.10
CA LEU A 482 -12.82 17.35 4.24
C LEU A 482 -13.01 18.01 2.87
N ASP A 483 -12.54 19.25 2.72
CA ASP A 483 -12.77 20.02 1.49
C ASP A 483 -11.89 19.53 0.32
N GLY A 484 -12.58 19.02 -0.72
CA GLY A 484 -11.97 18.57 -1.96
C GLY A 484 -11.20 17.25 -1.83
N HIS A 485 -11.41 16.48 -0.76
CA HIS A 485 -10.79 15.17 -0.59
C HIS A 485 -11.28 14.18 -1.66
N ARG A 486 -10.35 13.44 -2.27
CA ARG A 486 -10.66 12.40 -3.26
C ARG A 486 -10.15 11.03 -2.78
N PRO A 487 -11.01 10.17 -2.20
CA PRO A 487 -10.57 8.90 -1.62
C PRO A 487 -9.82 7.97 -2.59
N ALA A 488 -10.17 8.00 -3.88
CA ALA A 488 -9.51 7.21 -4.91
C ALA A 488 -8.11 7.73 -5.31
N ALA A 489 -7.65 8.85 -4.77
CA ALA A 489 -6.42 9.49 -5.19
C ALA A 489 -5.56 10.08 -4.06
N GLU A 490 -6.15 10.28 -2.87
CA GLU A 490 -5.51 10.85 -1.69
C GLU A 490 -5.59 9.89 -0.51
N SER A 491 -4.53 9.81 0.28
CA SER A 491 -4.59 9.12 1.57
C SER A 491 -5.29 10.00 2.59
N PHE A 492 -6.05 9.38 3.47
CA PHE A 492 -6.74 9.98 4.59
C PHE A 492 -6.32 9.31 5.89
N SER A 493 -6.21 10.11 6.95
CA SER A 493 -5.98 9.67 8.32
C SER A 493 -6.94 10.43 9.23
N ALA A 494 -7.50 9.74 10.21
CA ALA A 494 -8.23 10.34 11.31
C ALA A 494 -7.65 9.86 12.64
N GLU A 495 -7.59 10.75 13.61
CA GLU A 495 -7.26 10.44 15.00
C GLU A 495 -8.32 11.07 15.90
N GLU A 496 -8.90 10.25 16.76
CA GLU A 496 -9.85 10.67 17.78
C GLU A 496 -9.08 11.06 19.05
N THR A 497 -9.60 12.06 19.77
CA THR A 497 -9.24 12.35 21.16
C THR A 497 -10.53 12.62 21.97
N PRO A 498 -10.48 12.64 23.32
CA PRO A 498 -11.64 13.02 24.13
C PRO A 498 -12.23 14.39 23.79
N LEU A 499 -11.42 15.31 23.26
CA LEU A 499 -11.81 16.71 23.02
C LEU A 499 -12.26 16.96 21.59
N HIS A 500 -11.61 16.32 20.62
CA HIS A 500 -11.72 16.68 19.20
C HIS A 500 -11.37 15.52 18.28
N TRP A 501 -11.70 15.70 16.99
CA TRP A 501 -11.23 14.87 15.89
C TRP A 501 -10.15 15.59 15.10
N GLU A 502 -9.10 14.86 14.75
CA GLU A 502 -8.04 15.32 13.85
C GLU A 502 -8.12 14.55 12.54
N PHE A 503 -8.29 15.28 11.44
CA PHE A 503 -8.29 14.71 10.12
C PHE A 503 -7.13 15.23 9.30
N SER A 504 -6.49 14.36 8.53
CA SER A 504 -5.53 14.78 7.51
C SER A 504 -5.71 14.02 6.22
N HIS A 505 -5.53 14.72 5.10
CA HIS A 505 -5.46 14.09 3.80
C HIS A 505 -4.36 14.69 2.94
N ALA A 506 -3.74 13.85 2.12
CA ALA A 506 -2.61 14.22 1.29
C ALA A 506 -2.56 13.38 0.03
N ARG A 507 -2.06 13.99 -1.04
CA ARG A 507 -1.57 13.25 -2.21
C ARG A 507 -0.06 13.20 -2.10
N ASN A 508 0.49 11.98 -1.98
CA ASN A 508 1.94 11.80 -1.86
C ASN A 508 2.73 12.47 -2.98
N GLU A 509 2.13 12.69 -4.16
CA GLU A 509 2.75 13.31 -5.32
C GLU A 509 2.76 14.84 -5.29
N THR A 510 1.88 15.53 -4.55
CA THR A 510 1.79 17.00 -4.60
C THR A 510 2.68 17.70 -3.58
N GLY A 511 3.19 16.99 -2.57
CA GLY A 511 3.89 17.64 -1.45
C GLY A 511 2.96 18.52 -0.59
N VAL A 512 1.64 18.34 -0.71
CA VAL A 512 0.65 19.12 0.04
C VAL A 512 -0.10 18.19 0.98
N ARG A 513 -0.21 18.60 2.24
CA ARG A 513 -1.02 17.93 3.27
C ARG A 513 -2.01 18.91 3.85
N LYS A 514 -3.29 18.54 3.84
CA LYS A 514 -4.36 19.29 4.50
C LYS A 514 -4.68 18.64 5.83
N PHE A 515 -4.89 19.47 6.84
CA PHE A 515 -5.26 19.11 8.20
C PHE A 515 -6.53 19.86 8.60
N VAL A 516 -7.43 19.18 9.29
CA VAL A 516 -8.67 19.73 9.81
C VAL A 516 -8.84 19.23 11.24
N LEU A 517 -8.95 20.18 12.17
CA LEU A 517 -9.41 19.94 13.53
C LEU A 517 -10.91 20.14 13.55
N ALA A 518 -11.66 19.22 14.16
CA ALA A 518 -13.10 19.33 14.33
C ALA A 518 -13.51 19.01 15.76
N ASP A 519 -14.61 19.58 16.23
CA ASP A 519 -15.21 19.19 17.50
C ASP A 519 -15.78 17.75 17.44
N ARG A 520 -16.37 17.29 18.54
CA ARG A 520 -17.01 15.96 18.62
C ARG A 520 -18.21 15.81 17.69
N GLN A 521 -18.85 16.92 17.32
CA GLN A 521 -19.98 16.99 16.40
C GLN A 521 -19.54 17.13 14.93
N LEU A 522 -18.23 17.03 14.66
CA LEU A 522 -17.60 17.15 13.34
C LEU A 522 -17.67 18.56 12.72
N ASN A 523 -17.94 19.60 13.52
CA ASN A 523 -17.82 20.98 13.06
C ASN A 523 -16.34 21.38 13.01
N PRO A 524 -15.85 21.92 11.88
CA PRO A 524 -14.44 22.29 11.75
C PRO A 524 -14.09 23.48 12.65
N LEU A 525 -13.09 23.32 13.50
CA LEU A 525 -12.54 24.35 14.40
C LEU A 525 -11.33 25.04 13.79
N LEU A 526 -10.45 24.26 13.14
CA LEU A 526 -9.20 24.75 12.53
C LEU A 526 -8.94 24.03 11.21
N ARG A 527 -8.44 24.75 10.23
CA ARG A 527 -7.94 24.19 8.96
C ARG A 527 -6.52 24.66 8.72
N HIS A 528 -5.66 23.73 8.34
CA HIS A 528 -4.27 24.03 8.02
C HIS A 528 -3.85 23.31 6.74
N THR A 529 -3.10 23.98 5.88
CA THR A 529 -2.50 23.37 4.70
C THR A 529 -1.00 23.51 4.81
N TRP A 530 -0.32 22.37 4.96
CA TRP A 530 1.12 22.30 4.95
C TRP A 530 1.62 22.06 3.53
N HIS A 531 2.65 22.81 3.17
CA HIS A 531 3.36 22.71 1.91
C HIS A 531 4.78 22.22 2.15
N GLU A 532 5.20 21.25 1.35
CA GLU A 532 6.59 20.82 1.28
C GLU A 532 7.51 22.00 0.91
N GLY A 533 8.68 22.07 1.55
CA GLY A 533 9.62 23.17 1.33
C GLY A 533 10.18 23.21 -0.10
N ASP A 534 10.59 24.40 -0.55
CA ASP A 534 11.02 24.68 -1.93
C ASP A 534 12.11 23.72 -2.44
N ALA A 535 13.04 23.31 -1.59
CA ALA A 535 14.10 22.38 -1.94
C ALA A 535 13.56 21.00 -2.34
N ASP A 536 12.62 20.45 -1.57
CA ASP A 536 12.04 19.13 -1.82
C ASP A 536 11.01 19.19 -2.96
N ALA A 537 10.25 20.29 -3.07
CA ALA A 537 9.41 20.58 -4.23
C ALA A 537 10.24 20.64 -5.52
N GLY A 538 11.42 21.28 -5.47
CA GLY A 538 12.39 21.33 -6.59
C GLY A 538 12.91 19.96 -6.98
N LYS A 539 13.37 19.14 -6.01
CA LYS A 539 13.79 17.74 -6.26
C LYS A 539 12.69 16.93 -6.94
N ARG A 540 11.45 17.07 -6.46
CA ARG A 540 10.27 16.39 -6.98
C ARG A 540 9.92 16.83 -8.39
N ALA A 541 10.00 18.14 -8.67
CA ALA A 541 9.77 18.70 -10.00
C ALA A 541 10.84 18.22 -11.00
N ILE A 542 12.12 18.22 -10.62
CA ILE A 542 13.21 17.69 -11.44
C ILE A 542 12.96 16.22 -11.77
N ARG A 543 12.59 15.43 -10.76
CA ARG A 543 12.24 14.01 -10.94
C ARG A 543 11.05 13.85 -11.89
N ALA A 544 9.94 14.54 -11.64
CA ALA A 544 8.73 14.47 -12.47
C ALA A 544 9.04 14.86 -13.93
N ASN A 545 9.73 15.99 -14.14
CA ASN A 545 10.12 16.46 -15.48
C ASN A 545 11.04 15.48 -16.20
N SER A 546 12.05 14.95 -15.50
CA SER A 546 12.98 13.97 -16.08
C SER A 546 12.28 12.67 -16.45
N MET A 547 11.40 12.18 -15.58
CA MET A 547 10.61 10.98 -15.85
C MET A 547 9.62 11.21 -16.99
N GLY A 548 8.95 12.35 -17.04
CA GLY A 548 8.03 12.71 -18.13
C GLY A 548 8.73 12.90 -19.48
N LEU A 549 9.96 13.44 -19.48
CA LEU A 549 10.80 13.59 -20.67
C LEU A 549 11.25 12.23 -21.23
N LEU A 550 11.58 11.27 -20.36
CA LEU A 550 12.02 9.94 -20.79
C LEU A 550 10.83 9.01 -21.10
N PHE A 551 9.75 9.13 -20.36
CA PHE A 551 8.66 8.16 -20.36
C PHE A 551 7.30 8.87 -20.45
N PRO A 552 6.57 8.72 -21.57
CA PRO A 552 5.27 9.37 -21.72
C PRO A 552 4.20 8.81 -20.77
N PHE A 553 4.36 7.56 -20.33
CA PHE A 553 3.50 6.90 -19.36
C PHE A 553 4.28 5.84 -18.60
N ARG A 554 3.75 5.41 -17.46
CA ARG A 554 4.11 4.15 -16.80
C ARG A 554 2.94 3.21 -16.78
N LEU A 555 3.27 1.93 -16.74
CA LEU A 555 2.33 0.87 -16.47
C LEU A 555 2.37 0.52 -14.97
N GLU A 556 1.28 0.79 -14.27
CA GLU A 556 1.14 0.42 -12.86
C GLU A 556 0.32 -0.87 -12.74
N PHE A 557 0.92 -1.83 -12.03
CA PHE A 557 0.22 -2.97 -11.48
C PHE A 557 0.22 -2.76 -9.98
N HIS A 558 -0.95 -2.74 -9.37
CA HIS A 558 -1.04 -2.80 -7.92
C HIS A 558 -0.80 -4.25 -7.51
N ILE A 559 0.48 -4.62 -7.38
CA ILE A 559 0.89 -5.96 -6.95
C ILE A 559 0.87 -5.95 -5.42
N ASP A 560 -0.18 -6.46 -4.82
CA ASP A 560 -0.12 -7.16 -3.52
C ASP A 560 -1.03 -8.38 -3.62
N GLU A 561 -0.79 -9.31 -2.70
CA GLU A 561 -1.30 -10.69 -2.63
C GLU A 561 -2.68 -10.90 -3.29
N ASN A 562 -2.65 -11.70 -4.36
CA ASN A 562 -3.76 -12.44 -4.95
C ASN A 562 -4.76 -11.77 -5.88
N THR A 563 -4.47 -10.64 -6.53
CA THR A 563 -5.34 -10.23 -7.65
C THR A 563 -4.76 -9.23 -8.65
N GLN A 564 -4.74 -9.64 -9.92
CA GLN A 564 -4.46 -8.81 -11.08
C GLN A 564 -5.77 -8.54 -11.82
N ARG A 565 -6.42 -7.40 -11.61
CA ARG A 565 -7.62 -7.04 -12.39
C ARG A 565 -7.47 -5.83 -13.30
N SER A 566 -6.45 -4.98 -13.11
CA SER A 566 -6.39 -3.72 -13.86
C SER A 566 -4.96 -3.28 -14.22
N LEU A 567 -4.81 -2.93 -15.50
CA LEU A 567 -3.67 -2.23 -16.06
C LEU A 567 -3.97 -0.74 -15.97
N TYR A 568 -3.15 0.01 -15.22
CA TYR A 568 -3.28 1.45 -15.13
C TYR A 568 -2.17 2.13 -15.91
N PHE A 569 -2.57 3.02 -16.81
CA PHE A 569 -1.65 3.99 -17.40
C PHE A 569 -1.69 5.24 -16.53
N SER A 570 -0.53 5.62 -16.00
CA SER A 570 -0.37 6.86 -15.26
C SER A 570 0.82 7.65 -15.78
N THR A 571 0.74 8.96 -15.60
CA THR A 571 1.82 9.91 -15.89
C THR A 571 2.64 10.16 -14.63
N PHE A 572 3.87 10.62 -14.78
CA PHE A 572 4.76 10.93 -13.64
C PHE A 572 4.53 12.30 -12.99
N GLY A 573 3.37 12.93 -13.22
CA GLY A 573 3.07 14.28 -12.75
C GLY A 573 3.85 15.38 -13.49
N ALA A 574 4.52 15.06 -14.60
CA ALA A 574 5.22 16.02 -15.43
C ALA A 574 4.23 16.94 -16.17
N PRO A 575 4.60 18.22 -16.41
CA PRO A 575 3.84 19.09 -17.27
C PRO A 575 3.93 18.59 -18.72
N TRP A 576 2.83 18.69 -19.48
CA TRP A 576 2.75 18.23 -20.87
C TRP A 576 3.92 18.67 -21.78
N PRO A 577 4.44 19.91 -21.70
CA PRO A 577 5.60 20.31 -22.49
C PRO A 577 6.84 19.43 -22.30
N ALA A 578 7.11 18.97 -21.07
CA ALA A 578 8.25 18.08 -20.81
C ALA A 578 8.06 16.72 -21.49
N THR A 579 6.84 16.16 -21.41
CA THR A 579 6.51 14.91 -22.09
C THR A 579 6.53 15.02 -23.61
N LEU A 580 6.00 16.11 -24.17
CA LEU A 580 6.03 16.37 -25.61
C LEU A 580 7.46 16.56 -26.13
N ALA A 581 8.30 17.29 -25.39
CA ALA A 581 9.73 17.40 -25.71
C ALA A 581 10.42 16.03 -25.73
N GLY A 582 10.04 15.15 -24.80
CA GLY A 582 10.52 13.78 -24.72
C GLY A 582 10.16 12.93 -25.94
N ILE A 583 8.89 13.00 -26.35
CA ILE A 583 8.38 12.33 -27.55
C ILE A 583 9.07 12.88 -28.80
N ALA A 584 9.23 14.20 -28.92
CA ALA A 584 9.95 14.82 -30.03
C ALA A 584 11.42 14.37 -30.08
N ALA A 585 12.11 14.31 -28.94
CA ALA A 585 13.48 13.81 -28.85
C ALA A 585 13.58 12.33 -29.28
N ALA A 586 12.64 11.48 -28.85
CA ALA A 586 12.58 10.08 -29.26
C ALA A 586 12.38 9.92 -30.78
N LEU A 587 11.49 10.73 -31.38
CA LEU A 587 11.27 10.77 -32.83
C LEU A 587 12.54 11.18 -33.58
N CYS A 588 13.16 12.29 -33.18
CA CYS A 588 14.40 12.77 -33.79
C CYS A 588 15.52 11.73 -33.69
N ALA A 589 15.70 11.13 -32.51
CA ALA A 589 16.70 10.09 -32.28
C ALA A 589 16.47 8.86 -33.16
N TYR A 590 15.21 8.41 -33.29
CA TYR A 590 14.86 7.28 -34.15
C TYR A 590 15.09 7.59 -35.63
N ILE A 591 14.70 8.78 -36.11
CA ILE A 591 14.97 9.23 -37.48
C ILE A 591 16.48 9.26 -37.77
N LEU A 592 17.27 9.86 -36.88
CA LEU A 592 18.73 9.92 -37.01
C LEU A 592 19.37 8.53 -37.02
N TRP A 593 18.89 7.62 -36.17
CA TRP A 593 19.34 6.24 -36.12
C TRP A 593 19.02 5.49 -37.43
N CYS A 594 17.80 5.61 -37.96
CA CYS A 594 17.42 5.02 -39.24
C CYS A 594 18.27 5.58 -40.40
N ARG A 595 18.48 6.90 -40.44
CA ARG A 595 19.34 7.52 -41.46
C ARG A 595 20.78 7.00 -41.40
N ARG A 596 21.36 6.85 -40.20
CA ARG A 596 22.72 6.35 -40.02
C ARG A 596 22.86 4.86 -40.33
N ARG A 597 21.88 4.04 -39.95
CA ARG A 597 21.99 2.57 -40.05
C ARG A 597 21.47 2.02 -41.38
N HIS A 598 20.45 2.64 -41.95
CA HIS A 598 19.73 2.13 -43.12
C HIS A 598 19.79 3.09 -44.31
N GLY A 599 20.32 4.30 -44.16
CA GLY A 599 20.40 5.30 -45.24
C GLY A 599 19.05 5.89 -45.65
N CYS A 600 17.95 5.49 -45.01
CA CYS A 600 16.59 5.87 -45.38
C CYS A 600 15.81 6.45 -44.19
N LEU A 601 14.77 7.21 -44.51
CA LEU A 601 13.81 7.69 -43.51
C LEU A 601 12.88 6.55 -43.06
N PRO A 602 12.48 6.54 -41.78
CA PRO A 602 11.57 5.52 -41.25
C PRO A 602 10.21 5.55 -41.95
N HIS A 603 9.45 4.46 -41.84
CA HIS A 603 8.10 4.41 -42.37
C HIS A 603 7.12 5.20 -41.49
N GLY A 604 6.03 5.72 -42.05
CA GLY A 604 5.04 6.51 -41.30
C GLY A 604 4.42 5.75 -40.11
N LEU A 605 4.24 4.43 -40.24
CA LEU A 605 3.79 3.57 -39.13
C LEU A 605 4.79 3.49 -37.98
N ASP A 606 6.10 3.46 -38.28
CA ASP A 606 7.13 3.46 -37.24
C ASP A 606 7.13 4.79 -36.49
N LEU A 607 6.99 5.91 -37.23
CA LEU A 607 6.87 7.25 -36.66
C LEU A 607 5.62 7.40 -35.80
N LEU A 608 4.46 6.90 -36.25
CA LEU A 608 3.23 6.91 -35.46
C LEU A 608 3.39 6.07 -34.18
N PHE A 609 4.04 4.91 -34.28
CA PHE A 609 4.30 4.07 -33.11
C PHE A 609 5.17 4.78 -32.08
N VAL A 610 6.26 5.43 -32.50
CA VAL A 610 7.14 6.21 -31.62
C VAL A 610 6.43 7.47 -31.10
N LEU A 611 5.59 8.12 -31.90
CA LEU A 611 4.80 9.28 -31.45
C LEU A 611 3.88 8.91 -30.28
N LEU A 612 3.25 7.73 -30.34
CA LEU A 612 2.33 7.26 -29.30
C LEU A 612 3.04 6.71 -28.06
N THR A 613 4.27 6.20 -28.21
CA THR A 613 4.95 5.44 -27.14
C THR A 613 6.27 6.06 -26.67
N GLY A 614 6.72 7.16 -27.29
CA GLY A 614 7.94 7.88 -26.97
C GLY A 614 9.20 6.99 -27.07
N TRP A 615 10.09 7.13 -26.08
CA TRP A 615 11.33 6.35 -26.03
C TRP A 615 11.12 4.85 -25.95
N PHE A 616 9.99 4.37 -25.40
CA PHE A 616 9.69 2.93 -25.40
C PHE A 616 9.61 2.39 -26.83
N GLY A 617 8.90 3.09 -27.71
CA GLY A 617 8.78 2.73 -29.11
C GLY A 617 10.10 2.84 -29.85
N ALA A 618 10.84 3.94 -29.64
CA ALA A 618 12.12 4.15 -30.30
C ALA A 618 13.13 3.03 -29.96
N ILE A 619 13.23 2.66 -28.68
CA ILE A 619 14.08 1.55 -28.21
C ILE A 619 13.60 0.22 -28.79
N THR A 620 12.29 -0.04 -28.73
CA THR A 620 11.69 -1.29 -29.24
C THR A 620 11.98 -1.49 -30.72
N LEU A 621 11.76 -0.47 -31.56
CA LEU A 621 12.00 -0.54 -32.99
C LEU A 621 13.49 -0.55 -33.34
N ALA A 622 14.35 0.06 -32.52
CA ALA A 622 15.80 -0.04 -32.69
C ALA A 622 16.33 -1.46 -32.46
N VAL A 623 15.72 -2.20 -31.52
CA VAL A 623 16.11 -3.58 -31.17
C VAL A 623 15.46 -4.61 -32.11
N LEU A 624 14.14 -4.53 -32.32
CA LEU A 624 13.38 -5.50 -33.12
C LEU A 624 13.43 -5.21 -34.64
N GLY A 625 13.82 -3.99 -35.01
CA GLY A 625 13.73 -3.48 -36.37
C GLY A 625 12.39 -2.80 -36.69
N PRO A 626 12.27 -2.18 -37.88
CA PRO A 626 11.06 -1.45 -38.28
C PRO A 626 9.86 -2.39 -38.46
N LEU A 627 8.66 -1.88 -38.18
CA LEU A 627 7.41 -2.63 -38.31
C LEU A 627 7.18 -3.02 -39.77
N MET A 628 7.45 -2.09 -40.68
CA MET A 628 7.50 -2.35 -42.11
C MET A 628 8.90 -2.11 -42.66
N ARG A 629 9.48 -3.12 -43.29
CA ARG A 629 10.67 -2.93 -44.12
C ARG A 629 10.22 -2.27 -45.42
N ARG A 630 10.80 -1.12 -45.79
CA ARG A 630 10.76 -0.71 -47.19
C ARG A 630 11.38 -1.86 -47.99
N CYS A 631 10.64 -2.38 -48.97
CA CYS A 631 11.24 -3.25 -49.97
C CYS A 631 12.40 -2.44 -50.57
N PRO A 632 13.65 -2.93 -50.56
CA PRO A 632 14.68 -2.25 -51.33
C PRO A 632 14.20 -2.24 -52.76
N ASP A 633 14.09 -1.05 -53.36
CA ASP A 633 13.79 -0.89 -54.76
C ASP A 633 14.74 -1.80 -55.54
N LEU A 634 14.16 -2.74 -56.31
CA LEU A 634 14.89 -3.47 -57.33
C LEU A 634 15.61 -2.41 -58.19
N PRO A 635 16.91 -2.54 -58.45
CA PRO A 635 17.58 -1.62 -59.35
C PRO A 635 16.86 -1.71 -60.68
N ILE A 636 16.34 -0.56 -61.15
CA ILE A 636 15.90 -0.41 -62.53
C ILE A 636 17.17 -0.54 -63.36
N SER A 637 17.43 -1.74 -63.87
CA SER A 637 18.43 -1.98 -64.90
C SER A 637 17.96 -1.26 -66.16
N GLY A 638 18.74 -0.28 -66.59
CA GLY A 638 18.60 0.39 -67.89
C GLY A 638 18.94 -0.51 -69.07
#